data_AF-A0A6V8LPI0-F1
#
_entry.id   AF-A0A6V8LPI0-F1
#
_cell.length_a   1.000
_cell.length_b   1.000
_cell.length_c   1.000
_cell.angle_alpha   90.00
_cell.angle_beta   90.00
_cell.angle_gamma   90.00
#
_symmetry.space_group_name_H-M   'P 1'
#
loop_
_entity.id
_entity.type
_entity.pdbx_description
1 polymer ?
#
loop_
_entity_poly.entity_id
_entity_poly.type
_entity_poly.pdbx_seq_one_letter_code
_entity_poly.pdbx_strand_id
1 'polypeptide(L)'
;MTTVDDAPAVARRHYLSWVRDGLGGKITGPDAGQGALPARAKVSTGLTVNGEDFDGPTLALHGPGDVTGLDPRQVVRMDPTPGATAFEPEHLALVEFDDPGLPWRLTTAAPTGRGLRPWLVLVVVDTGVRGVALSTRPGHPLPVLTCPMSELPDLSGSASWAHAEVVVADDKEDLATLLTTRPERNVSRLIAPRVLDPGRPYLACVVPAFEHGRVAGLGDVPAGETTEPAWKWAPTGGGTVELPVYHHWTFSTGPDGDFAALARRLRAAVADPGQRVLSYKDAAPELTEVLGDHPGQLPVLPALTALGAGQDGDVHPGYISAMEAILRRAGAEVTPPFYLAAHAGRGPAWGYGEPGWLRELNLDPRLRAAAGLGAEVVRIHQEALMSSAWRQAAELERANRELRQGQLAREVSRSLYRRHFTPPPGTGRAAAAEKSDVVVQRAATALRRLKTEHGTLAGELATHQPTADVASPDVQRAARPTGTAAKVAGATANKPLPSAVTPVALKTIVPTPPVAASPDTGVLDRHTGTPTGYRSITAELVDAAAPWWRNASTRPILTPGPVGYLTDVVLIREQAAPAWTLSTEVRLGMDFDGRTRWGGWAVTQTLPVVARRPKWIGALLARTAAAAAPGLMLVGLRRATQNNAWEPVYCSVPAQGGPVPAAKVLAPFGGIGTRLAAATMRPGASGSTELVVLWEDSFEPTLRIRANYLANPAATTDWVTSLDKRPTASAYAVSTVPALPSGQPGDLLVAALGVENVPHPVWKLSWATGTPHGTWSPWRRLEVGRAATGTAPLPADVAVSVTDLDGDGNLDLIVTMTFDDPAPDGTPQTRVTRQLIGWGLRPDGTVERWQTARVLSTEPAGSTDRVLSVVGDLSDHRLARLAGLGDRFQSAALSHQSRLVSDATLGQAQPVKATYDVAEVAASVAAALDPATTVPAAVAARVSIGDGPLPAEPARLDGTGDPLRPRLFEPSFPQAMADPLRELFPDLVFPAVDGLPDNSVALLAGNGTLIAAYLAGLNHEFGRELLWRGFPTTGRATWFRHFFDGRGAAGGASPGDIADIADWDPDKGLAGQVIGPAAADSVILVVRGELLRRYPDLVVQAVRGVATPAGRQPAGRVELPAFVGRVGADVSLFSFPIPRGEVRGDPGWYFAFAEAPTGSRFAAPADPQWTEAGGHTAAGLVRMPFRIAIHASDLVAPQTLGASA
;
A
#
# COMPACT_ATOMS: atom_id res chain seq x y z
N MET A 1 50.51 22.97 31.94
CA MET A 1 49.98 23.63 30.73
C MET A 1 49.20 22.59 29.96
N THR A 2 47.93 22.44 30.30
CA THR A 2 46.97 21.59 29.59
C THR A 2 46.14 22.58 28.77
N THR A 3 46.36 22.57 27.46
CA THR A 3 45.57 23.33 26.49
C THR A 3 44.16 22.75 26.48
N VAL A 4 43.21 23.48 27.07
CA VAL A 4 41.78 23.22 26.89
C VAL A 4 41.40 23.87 25.56
N ASP A 5 41.57 23.11 24.47
CA ASP A 5 41.05 23.42 23.13
C ASP A 5 39.62 22.88 23.01
N ASP A 6 38.69 23.46 23.78
CA ASP A 6 37.25 23.28 23.54
C ASP A 6 36.55 24.63 23.71
N ALA A 7 36.96 25.60 22.90
CA ALA A 7 36.04 26.66 22.53
C ALA A 7 35.01 26.03 21.57
N PRO A 8 33.69 26.15 21.81
CA PRO A 8 32.69 25.58 20.92
C PRO A 8 32.92 26.09 19.50
N ALA A 9 32.91 25.19 18.51
CA ALA A 9 33.06 25.51 17.10
C ALA A 9 32.02 26.60 16.72
N VAL A 10 32.51 27.81 16.46
CA VAL A 10 31.65 28.93 16.06
C VAL A 10 31.35 28.75 14.58
N ALA A 11 30.07 28.58 14.23
CA ALA A 11 29.64 28.50 12.84
C ALA A 11 30.14 29.74 12.06
N ARG A 12 30.78 29.51 10.91
CA ARG A 12 31.34 30.54 10.03
C ARG A 12 30.43 30.77 8.83
N ARG A 13 30.32 32.03 8.39
CA ARG A 13 29.57 32.41 7.19
C ARG A 13 30.53 32.65 6.04
N HIS A 14 30.28 31.99 4.92
CA HIS A 14 30.99 32.22 3.66
C HIS A 14 30.08 32.98 2.70
N TYR A 15 30.56 34.11 2.18
CA TYR A 15 29.86 34.93 1.20
C TYR A 15 30.46 34.70 -0.20
N LEU A 16 29.68 34.08 -1.08
CA LEU A 16 30.05 33.80 -2.46
C LEU A 16 29.50 34.87 -3.39
N SER A 17 30.34 35.35 -4.31
CA SER A 17 29.95 36.42 -5.24
C SER A 17 29.06 35.95 -6.39
N TRP A 18 28.96 34.63 -6.59
CA TRP A 18 28.07 33.98 -7.53
C TRP A 18 28.02 32.48 -7.23
N VAL A 19 26.91 31.83 -7.59
CA VAL A 19 26.76 30.37 -7.60
C VAL A 19 26.10 29.98 -8.92
N ARG A 20 26.64 28.95 -9.58
CA ARG A 20 26.06 28.34 -10.78
C ARG A 20 26.18 26.83 -10.71
N ASP A 21 25.10 26.16 -11.06
CA ASP A 21 24.99 24.71 -11.16
C ASP A 21 24.77 24.25 -12.61
N GLY A 22 24.96 22.95 -12.84
CA GLY A 22 24.65 22.30 -14.10
C GLY A 22 25.35 22.90 -15.34
N LEU A 23 24.62 22.96 -16.46
CA LEU A 23 25.13 23.42 -17.75
C LEU A 23 25.51 24.92 -17.77
N GLY A 24 24.93 25.73 -16.87
CA GLY A 24 25.27 27.15 -16.76
C GLY A 24 26.74 27.39 -16.38
N GLY A 25 27.33 26.48 -15.61
CA GLY A 25 28.76 26.51 -15.27
C GLY A 25 29.72 26.26 -16.44
N LYS A 26 29.20 25.91 -17.63
CA LYS A 26 30.00 25.67 -18.84
C LYS A 26 30.01 26.85 -19.82
N ILE A 27 29.34 27.96 -19.50
CA ILE A 27 29.42 29.19 -20.29
C ILE A 27 30.81 29.81 -20.15
N THR A 28 31.44 30.18 -21.27
CA THR A 28 32.82 30.68 -21.31
C THR A 28 32.96 32.16 -21.69
N GLY A 29 31.96 32.76 -22.35
CA GLY A 29 32.00 34.16 -22.77
C GLY A 29 31.95 35.10 -21.55
N PRO A 30 32.98 35.92 -21.26
CA PRO A 30 33.09 36.67 -20.02
C PRO A 30 32.07 37.81 -19.91
N ASP A 31 31.60 38.08 -18.69
CA ASP A 31 30.81 39.27 -18.39
C ASP A 31 31.72 40.51 -18.31
N ALA A 32 31.61 41.41 -19.28
CA ALA A 32 32.37 42.65 -19.34
C ALA A 32 32.03 43.65 -18.21
N GLY A 33 31.02 43.37 -17.39
CA GLY A 33 30.55 44.23 -16.29
C GLY A 33 29.72 45.44 -16.74
N GLN A 34 29.60 45.68 -18.04
CA GLN A 34 28.82 46.76 -18.64
C GLN A 34 28.32 46.36 -20.04
N GLY A 35 27.26 47.01 -20.51
CA GLY A 35 26.68 46.78 -21.84
C GLY A 35 25.98 45.44 -22.02
N ALA A 36 25.70 45.10 -23.27
CA ALA A 36 24.92 43.93 -23.68
C ALA A 36 25.59 42.58 -23.40
N LEU A 37 24.76 41.58 -23.12
CA LEU A 37 25.13 40.16 -23.10
C LEU A 37 24.42 39.39 -24.22
N PRO A 38 24.85 38.18 -24.59
CA PRO A 38 24.07 37.31 -25.49
C PRO A 38 22.65 37.08 -24.94
N ALA A 39 21.62 37.10 -25.77
CA ALA A 39 20.24 36.83 -25.36
C ALA A 39 20.06 35.40 -24.82
N ARG A 40 20.79 34.44 -25.42
CA ARG A 40 20.90 33.05 -25.00
C ARG A 40 22.36 32.62 -25.07
N ALA A 41 22.85 31.94 -24.05
CA ALA A 41 24.20 31.39 -24.07
C ALA A 41 24.25 30.10 -24.88
N LYS A 42 25.31 29.92 -25.67
CA LYS A 42 25.54 28.70 -26.47
C LYS A 42 26.60 27.84 -25.78
N VAL A 43 26.28 26.57 -25.54
CA VAL A 43 27.20 25.58 -24.96
C VAL A 43 27.35 24.43 -25.94
N SER A 44 28.58 24.15 -26.36
CA SER A 44 28.89 22.96 -27.16
C SER A 44 28.80 21.72 -26.27
N THR A 45 28.09 20.69 -26.73
CA THR A 45 28.08 19.38 -26.09
C THR A 45 29.02 18.43 -26.82
N GLY A 46 29.42 17.34 -26.16
CA GLY A 46 30.23 16.28 -26.75
C GLY A 46 30.06 14.99 -25.96
N LEU A 47 30.43 13.87 -26.56
CA LEU A 47 30.37 12.54 -25.96
C LEU A 47 31.74 11.89 -26.06
N THR A 48 32.29 11.42 -24.95
CA THR A 48 33.50 10.59 -24.97
C THR A 48 33.09 9.12 -25.00
N VAL A 49 33.43 8.39 -26.06
CA VAL A 49 33.18 6.94 -26.18
C VAL A 49 34.52 6.24 -26.30
N ASN A 50 34.82 5.34 -25.36
CA ASN A 50 36.09 4.59 -25.32
C ASN A 50 37.36 5.47 -25.30
N GLY A 51 37.27 6.69 -24.78
CA GLY A 51 38.40 7.64 -24.73
C GLY A 51 38.58 8.50 -25.99
N GLU A 52 37.70 8.36 -27.00
CA GLU A 52 37.60 9.29 -28.12
C GLU A 52 36.46 10.29 -27.89
N ASP A 53 36.75 11.58 -28.09
CA ASP A 53 35.79 12.67 -27.98
C ASP A 53 35.05 12.89 -29.31
N PHE A 54 33.71 12.93 -29.25
CA PHE A 54 32.83 13.24 -30.38
C PHE A 54 32.11 14.55 -30.12
N ASP A 55 32.10 15.44 -31.11
CA ASP A 55 31.33 16.68 -31.04
C ASP A 55 29.83 16.40 -31.06
N GLY A 56 29.11 17.06 -30.16
CA GLY A 56 27.65 17.04 -30.05
C GLY A 56 27.03 18.37 -30.50
N PRO A 57 25.68 18.45 -30.50
CA PRO A 57 24.98 19.68 -30.89
C PRO A 57 25.30 20.85 -29.95
N THR A 58 25.34 22.08 -30.48
CA THR A 58 25.36 23.29 -29.67
C THR A 58 23.99 23.54 -29.06
N LEU A 59 23.90 23.56 -27.73
CA LEU A 59 22.68 23.87 -27.00
C LEU A 59 22.59 25.37 -26.73
N ALA A 60 21.41 25.97 -26.94
CA ALA A 60 21.10 27.32 -26.50
C ALA A 60 20.40 27.25 -25.14
N LEU A 61 21.05 27.77 -24.10
CA LEU A 61 20.49 27.85 -22.75
C LEU A 61 19.46 28.98 -22.66
N HIS A 62 18.46 28.81 -21.80
CA HIS A 62 17.50 29.86 -21.50
C HIS A 62 18.19 31.10 -20.90
N GLY A 63 17.71 32.27 -21.29
CA GLY A 63 18.17 33.58 -20.79
C GLY A 63 17.06 34.34 -20.07
N PRO A 64 17.29 35.60 -19.68
CA PRO A 64 16.33 36.39 -18.93
C PRO A 64 15.00 36.61 -19.67
N GLY A 65 15.03 36.62 -21.01
CA GLY A 65 13.83 36.78 -21.86
C GLY A 65 12.92 35.55 -21.93
N ASP A 66 13.29 34.44 -21.30
CA ASP A 66 12.48 33.22 -21.23
C ASP A 66 11.62 33.16 -19.93
N VAL A 67 11.69 34.19 -19.08
CA VAL A 67 11.02 34.23 -17.78
C VAL A 67 9.80 35.12 -17.79
N THR A 68 8.68 34.61 -17.27
CA THR A 68 7.41 35.33 -17.11
C THR A 68 6.95 35.44 -15.66
N GLY A 69 7.71 34.91 -14.70
CA GLY A 69 7.39 34.96 -13.27
C GLY A 69 8.42 34.20 -12.41
N LEU A 70 8.31 34.38 -11.10
CA LEU A 70 9.12 33.67 -10.09
C LEU A 70 8.17 32.90 -9.16
N ASP A 71 8.53 31.67 -8.78
CA ASP A 71 7.78 30.93 -7.75
C ASP A 71 7.89 31.68 -6.42
N PRO A 72 6.79 32.18 -5.83
CA PRO A 72 6.85 32.95 -4.58
C PRO A 72 7.50 32.19 -3.43
N ARG A 73 7.50 30.85 -3.46
CA ARG A 73 8.15 30.01 -2.43
C ARG A 73 9.67 30.10 -2.46
N GLN A 74 10.25 30.64 -3.53
CA GLN A 74 11.69 30.91 -3.57
C GLN A 74 12.06 32.03 -2.61
N VAL A 75 11.17 32.97 -2.28
CA VAL A 75 11.44 34.04 -1.32
C VAL A 75 11.28 33.51 0.10
N VAL A 76 12.38 33.41 0.84
CA VAL A 76 12.41 32.86 2.21
C VAL A 76 12.49 33.94 3.28
N ARG A 77 13.01 35.12 2.96
CA ARG A 77 13.06 36.28 3.85
C ARG A 77 13.06 37.60 3.09
N MET A 78 12.41 38.60 3.67
CA MET A 78 12.50 40.02 3.29
C MET A 78 12.91 40.81 4.52
N ASP A 79 13.82 41.76 4.35
CA ASP A 79 14.18 42.71 5.41
C ASP A 79 14.30 44.09 4.78
N PRO A 80 13.49 45.09 5.16
CA PRO A 80 12.41 45.02 6.16
C PRO A 80 11.31 44.02 5.83
N THR A 81 10.64 43.51 6.87
CA THR A 81 9.44 42.70 6.69
C THR A 81 8.32 43.51 6.02
N PRO A 82 7.43 42.87 5.24
CA PRO A 82 6.30 43.55 4.60
C PRO A 82 5.46 44.33 5.62
N GLY A 83 5.25 45.62 5.36
CA GLY A 83 4.47 46.52 6.20
C GLY A 83 5.21 47.11 7.40
N ALA A 84 6.52 46.84 7.57
CA ALA A 84 7.30 47.45 8.65
C ALA A 84 7.20 48.97 8.61
N THR A 85 6.89 49.62 9.74
CA THR A 85 6.66 51.07 9.81
C THR A 85 7.84 51.85 10.38
N ALA A 86 8.82 51.15 10.94
CA ALA A 86 9.99 51.72 11.60
C ALA A 86 11.25 50.95 11.20
N PHE A 87 11.52 50.81 9.91
CA PHE A 87 12.81 50.30 9.46
C PHE A 87 13.92 51.33 9.72
N GLU A 88 15.13 50.86 10.02
CA GLU A 88 16.30 51.67 10.33
C GLU A 88 16.86 52.29 9.02
N PRO A 89 16.94 53.62 8.88
CA PRO A 89 17.35 54.27 7.63
C PRO A 89 18.78 53.92 7.16
N GLU A 90 19.68 53.62 8.09
CA GLU A 90 21.06 53.22 7.82
C GLU A 90 21.22 51.78 7.32
N HIS A 91 20.16 50.96 7.41
CA HIS A 91 20.15 49.59 6.92
C HIS A 91 19.69 49.52 5.46
N LEU A 92 20.22 48.54 4.73
CA LEU A 92 19.86 48.25 3.36
C LEU A 92 18.75 47.22 3.30
N ALA A 93 17.74 47.47 2.47
CA ALA A 93 16.71 46.48 2.20
C ALA A 93 17.30 45.29 1.42
N LEU A 94 16.79 44.10 1.69
CA LEU A 94 17.20 42.85 1.05
C LEU A 94 16.04 41.87 0.87
N VAL A 95 16.25 40.92 -0.04
CA VAL A 95 15.44 39.71 -0.19
C VAL A 95 16.37 38.51 -0.24
N GLU A 96 15.97 37.43 0.42
CA GLU A 96 16.66 36.15 0.43
C GLU A 96 15.87 35.10 -0.36
N PHE A 97 16.59 34.29 -1.15
CA PHE A 97 16.04 33.16 -1.88
C PHE A 97 16.58 31.83 -1.35
N ASP A 98 15.72 30.81 -1.35
CA ASP A 98 16.03 29.42 -0.99
C ASP A 98 17.16 28.85 -1.86
N ASP A 99 17.11 29.13 -3.16
CA ASP A 99 18.11 28.65 -4.10
C ASP A 99 19.34 29.57 -4.17
N PRO A 100 20.56 29.07 -3.90
CA PRO A 100 21.77 29.89 -3.84
C PRO A 100 22.23 30.39 -5.23
N GLY A 101 21.77 29.79 -6.32
CA GLY A 101 22.15 30.16 -7.69
C GLY A 101 21.14 31.05 -8.41
N LEU A 102 19.94 31.26 -7.84
CA LEU A 102 18.82 31.91 -8.52
C LEU A 102 19.15 33.27 -9.14
N PRO A 103 19.88 34.21 -8.48
CA PRO A 103 20.22 35.51 -9.05
C PRO A 103 21.06 35.45 -10.33
N TRP A 104 21.84 34.39 -10.56
CA TRP A 104 22.76 34.26 -11.71
C TRP A 104 22.40 33.16 -12.69
N ARG A 105 21.41 32.32 -12.36
CA ARG A 105 21.04 31.13 -13.15
C ARG A 105 20.85 31.43 -14.64
N LEU A 106 20.21 32.55 -14.95
CA LEU A 106 19.90 32.98 -16.32
C LEU A 106 20.85 34.06 -16.85
N THR A 107 21.93 34.38 -16.14
CA THR A 107 22.98 35.24 -16.70
C THR A 107 23.73 34.46 -17.79
N THR A 108 23.73 35.01 -19.00
CA THR A 108 24.24 34.36 -20.23
C THR A 108 25.73 34.56 -20.47
N ALA A 109 26.47 34.96 -19.43
CA ALA A 109 27.92 35.20 -19.45
C ALA A 109 28.62 34.46 -18.31
N ALA A 110 29.94 34.34 -18.42
CA ALA A 110 30.84 33.74 -17.45
C ALA A 110 31.32 34.80 -16.43
N PRO A 111 31.52 34.42 -15.16
CA PRO A 111 32.01 35.34 -14.13
C PRO A 111 33.42 35.86 -14.46
N THR A 112 33.73 37.08 -13.99
CA THR A 112 35.09 37.65 -14.02
C THR A 112 35.59 37.93 -12.60
N GLY A 113 36.79 38.52 -12.46
CA GLY A 113 37.29 38.95 -11.14
C GLY A 113 36.40 39.98 -10.43
N ARG A 114 35.49 40.65 -11.16
CA ARG A 114 34.47 41.55 -10.61
C ARG A 114 33.16 40.84 -10.23
N GLY A 115 33.09 39.51 -10.36
CA GLY A 115 31.87 38.73 -10.14
C GLY A 115 31.08 38.51 -11.43
N LEU A 116 29.77 38.26 -11.28
CA LEU A 116 28.83 38.03 -12.37
C LEU A 116 27.60 38.90 -12.13
N ARG A 117 27.16 39.68 -13.12
CA ARG A 117 25.94 40.49 -12.98
C ARG A 117 24.73 39.55 -12.81
N PRO A 118 23.90 39.71 -11.78
CA PRO A 118 22.70 38.91 -11.62
C PRO A 118 21.67 39.30 -12.68
N TRP A 119 20.83 38.35 -13.11
CA TRP A 119 19.72 38.65 -14.03
C TRP A 119 18.51 39.27 -13.29
N LEU A 120 18.51 39.21 -11.96
CA LEU A 120 17.55 39.84 -11.05
C LEU A 120 18.26 40.86 -10.15
N VAL A 121 17.59 41.97 -9.86
CA VAL A 121 18.03 42.94 -8.85
C VAL A 121 16.87 43.37 -7.97
N LEU A 122 17.19 43.79 -6.74
CA LEU A 122 16.24 44.43 -5.84
C LEU A 122 16.35 45.94 -6.00
N VAL A 123 15.25 46.58 -6.39
CA VAL A 123 15.14 48.04 -6.43
C VAL A 123 14.21 48.52 -5.33
N VAL A 124 14.55 49.64 -4.69
CA VAL A 124 13.74 50.28 -3.66
C VAL A 124 13.47 51.71 -4.11
N VAL A 125 12.20 52.09 -4.15
CA VAL A 125 11.74 53.40 -4.65
C VAL A 125 10.91 54.13 -3.60
N ASP A 126 11.06 55.45 -3.47
CA ASP A 126 10.26 56.26 -2.55
C ASP A 126 8.86 56.48 -3.17
N THR A 127 7.84 55.94 -2.51
CA THR A 127 6.44 56.04 -2.99
C THR A 127 5.87 57.46 -2.86
N GLY A 128 6.52 58.34 -2.10
CA GLY A 128 6.23 59.77 -2.05
C GLY A 128 6.75 60.56 -3.25
N VAL A 129 7.62 59.98 -4.07
CA VAL A 129 8.12 60.63 -5.29
C VAL A 129 7.07 60.54 -6.40
N ARG A 130 6.74 61.69 -7.01
CA ARG A 130 5.75 61.77 -8.09
C ARG A 130 6.19 60.92 -9.28
N GLY A 131 5.28 60.04 -9.74
CA GLY A 131 5.51 59.17 -10.88
C GLY A 131 5.95 57.75 -10.50
N VAL A 132 6.16 57.47 -9.21
CA VAL A 132 6.30 56.10 -8.69
C VAL A 132 4.90 55.51 -8.50
N ALA A 133 4.61 54.39 -9.19
CA ALA A 133 3.36 53.66 -9.06
C ALA A 133 3.55 52.17 -9.39
N LEU A 134 2.89 51.30 -8.63
CA LEU A 134 2.73 49.89 -8.97
C LEU A 134 1.32 49.66 -9.49
N SER A 135 1.19 49.14 -10.70
CA SER A 135 -0.11 48.90 -11.33
C SER A 135 -0.23 47.47 -11.85
N THR A 136 -1.43 46.90 -11.79
CA THR A 136 -1.77 45.65 -12.46
C THR A 136 -2.62 45.96 -13.69
N ARG A 137 -2.20 45.49 -14.86
CA ARG A 137 -2.89 45.76 -16.13
C ARG A 137 -3.61 44.50 -16.62
N PRO A 138 -4.89 44.59 -17.05
CA PRO A 138 -5.56 43.46 -17.70
C PRO A 138 -4.76 42.99 -18.93
N GLY A 139 -4.43 41.70 -18.98
CA GLY A 139 -3.64 41.09 -20.08
C GLY A 139 -2.12 41.02 -19.83
N HIS A 140 -1.60 41.67 -18.80
CA HIS A 140 -0.20 41.51 -18.38
C HIS A 140 -0.09 40.52 -17.21
N PRO A 141 0.84 39.54 -17.26
CA PRO A 141 0.93 38.49 -16.25
C PRO A 141 1.52 38.95 -14.90
N LEU A 142 2.22 40.09 -14.88
CA LEU A 142 2.93 40.60 -13.70
C LEU A 142 2.53 42.06 -13.37
N PRO A 143 2.61 42.46 -12.09
CA PRO A 143 2.56 43.87 -11.72
C PRO A 143 3.67 44.67 -12.41
N VAL A 144 3.36 45.92 -12.77
CA VAL A 144 4.28 46.83 -13.46
C VAL A 144 4.60 48.00 -12.55
N LEU A 145 5.88 48.16 -12.24
CA LEU A 145 6.43 49.35 -11.59
C LEU A 145 6.69 50.41 -12.65
N THR A 146 6.04 51.55 -12.53
CA THR A 146 6.40 52.78 -13.25
C THR A 146 7.13 53.69 -12.28
N CYS A 147 8.33 54.15 -12.62
CA CYS A 147 9.07 55.11 -11.80
C CYS A 147 9.99 56.01 -12.66
N PRO A 148 10.37 57.20 -12.16
CA PRO A 148 11.47 57.98 -12.73
C PRO A 148 12.78 57.19 -12.72
N MET A 149 13.60 57.33 -13.77
CA MET A 149 14.92 56.66 -13.84
C MET A 149 15.87 57.10 -12.71
N SER A 150 15.66 58.29 -12.13
CA SER A 150 16.43 58.78 -10.97
C SER A 150 16.21 57.98 -9.69
N GLU A 151 15.12 57.21 -9.59
CA GLU A 151 14.85 56.33 -8.45
C GLU A 151 15.59 54.98 -8.54
N LEU A 152 16.25 54.68 -9.66
CA LEU A 152 16.88 53.40 -9.93
C LEU A 152 18.42 53.49 -9.84
N PRO A 153 19.10 52.42 -9.38
CA PRO A 153 20.56 52.41 -9.28
C PRO A 153 21.24 52.15 -10.63
N ASP A 154 22.54 52.42 -10.72
CA ASP A 154 23.35 52.10 -11.91
C ASP A 154 23.66 50.60 -11.99
N LEU A 155 23.06 49.91 -12.97
CA LEU A 155 23.22 48.48 -13.20
C LEU A 155 24.66 48.03 -13.47
N SER A 156 25.59 48.95 -13.78
CA SER A 156 27.02 48.63 -13.86
C SER A 156 27.57 48.08 -12.53
N GLY A 157 26.99 48.48 -11.39
CA GLY A 157 27.34 48.00 -10.04
C GLY A 157 26.65 46.70 -9.62
N SER A 158 25.76 46.13 -10.44
CA SER A 158 24.84 45.05 -10.03
C SER A 158 25.51 43.76 -9.55
N ALA A 159 26.74 43.48 -9.98
CA ALA A 159 27.53 42.35 -9.47
C ALA A 159 27.86 42.46 -7.96
N SER A 160 27.80 43.67 -7.38
CA SER A 160 28.05 43.93 -5.96
C SER A 160 26.80 43.73 -5.09
N TRP A 161 25.62 43.66 -5.70
CA TRP A 161 24.33 43.69 -5.00
C TRP A 161 23.77 42.30 -4.71
N ALA A 162 24.42 41.25 -5.23
CA ALA A 162 24.00 39.87 -5.07
C ALA A 162 25.12 39.03 -4.48
N HIS A 163 24.79 38.14 -3.56
CA HIS A 163 25.72 37.15 -3.01
C HIS A 163 24.97 35.88 -2.57
N ALA A 164 25.66 34.76 -2.46
CA ALA A 164 25.16 33.59 -1.74
C ALA A 164 25.86 33.49 -0.38
N GLU A 165 25.12 33.12 0.65
CA GLU A 165 25.67 32.82 1.97
C GLU A 165 25.59 31.32 2.22
N VAL A 166 26.68 30.73 2.70
CA VAL A 166 26.71 29.35 3.19
C VAL A 166 27.23 29.33 4.61
N VAL A 167 26.51 28.66 5.50
CA VAL A 167 26.90 28.48 6.90
C VAL A 167 27.68 27.17 7.05
N VAL A 168 28.91 27.26 7.54
CA VAL A 168 29.85 26.15 7.77
C VAL A 168 30.02 25.92 9.27
N ALA A 169 29.92 24.69 9.74
CA ALA A 169 29.97 24.33 11.16
C ALA A 169 31.36 23.85 11.58
N ASP A 170 32.10 23.23 10.65
CA ASP A 170 33.48 22.78 10.81
C ASP A 170 34.29 23.19 9.57
N ASP A 171 35.51 23.68 9.78
CA ASP A 171 36.45 24.12 8.73
C ASP A 171 36.80 23.00 7.72
N LYS A 172 36.46 21.75 8.02
CA LYS A 172 36.65 20.59 7.13
C LYS A 172 35.50 20.33 6.15
N GLU A 173 34.34 20.99 6.29
CA GLU A 173 33.21 20.76 5.39
C GLU A 173 33.49 21.32 3.98
N ASP A 174 33.21 20.53 2.94
CA ASP A 174 33.37 20.97 1.55
C ASP A 174 32.19 21.85 1.09
N LEU A 175 32.51 23.05 0.61
CA LEU A 175 31.52 24.07 0.24
C LEU A 175 30.65 23.65 -0.95
N ALA A 176 31.23 22.99 -1.95
CA ALA A 176 30.50 22.51 -3.12
C ALA A 176 29.47 21.42 -2.74
N THR A 177 29.85 20.55 -1.81
CA THR A 177 28.97 19.54 -1.23
C THR A 177 27.85 20.17 -0.42
N LEU A 178 28.13 21.18 0.41
CA LEU A 178 27.10 21.87 1.20
C LEU A 178 26.06 22.57 0.32
N LEU A 179 26.50 23.27 -0.73
CA LEU A 179 25.61 23.94 -1.69
C LEU A 179 24.63 22.97 -2.38
N THR A 180 25.01 21.71 -2.56
CA THR A 180 24.20 20.71 -3.29
C THR A 180 23.38 19.81 -2.36
N THR A 181 23.84 19.57 -1.14
CA THR A 181 23.24 18.57 -0.24
C THR A 181 22.53 19.15 0.98
N ARG A 182 22.81 20.41 1.35
CA ARG A 182 22.30 21.06 2.56
C ARG A 182 21.60 22.39 2.25
N PRO A 183 20.46 22.39 1.55
CA PRO A 183 19.72 23.62 1.21
C PRO A 183 19.35 24.43 2.46
N GLU A 184 19.14 23.78 3.61
CA GLU A 184 18.84 24.47 4.87
C GLU A 184 19.98 25.34 5.43
N ARG A 185 21.17 25.27 4.82
CA ARG A 185 22.40 25.97 5.25
C ARG A 185 22.92 26.98 4.24
N ASN A 186 22.19 27.21 3.15
CA ASN A 186 22.59 28.18 2.15
C ASN A 186 21.40 28.94 1.57
N VAL A 187 21.65 30.20 1.19
CA VAL A 187 20.66 31.09 0.57
C VAL A 187 21.38 31.99 -0.44
N SER A 188 20.64 32.57 -1.37
CA SER A 188 21.12 33.74 -2.12
C SER A 188 20.39 35.01 -1.69
N ARG A 189 21.03 36.16 -1.86
CA ARG A 189 20.46 37.45 -1.47
C ARG A 189 20.64 38.49 -2.54
N LEU A 190 19.63 39.34 -2.68
CA LEU A 190 19.73 40.63 -3.36
C LEU A 190 19.62 41.74 -2.32
N ILE A 191 20.59 42.64 -2.32
CA ILE A 191 20.62 43.85 -1.49
C ILE A 191 20.28 45.04 -2.39
N ALA A 192 19.38 45.91 -1.94
CA ALA A 192 19.07 47.15 -2.64
C ALA A 192 20.20 48.17 -2.37
N PRO A 193 20.87 48.71 -3.40
CA PRO A 193 21.93 49.70 -3.23
C PRO A 193 21.36 51.11 -2.99
N ARG A 194 20.49 51.25 -1.98
CA ARG A 194 19.81 52.52 -1.65
C ARG A 194 19.96 52.83 -0.16
N VAL A 195 20.54 53.99 0.14
CA VAL A 195 20.47 54.60 1.47
C VAL A 195 19.07 55.20 1.63
N LEU A 196 18.43 54.93 2.78
CA LEU A 196 17.06 55.33 3.02
C LEU A 196 17.01 56.63 3.82
N ASP A 197 15.98 57.44 3.57
CA ASP A 197 15.69 58.64 4.34
C ASP A 197 14.76 58.29 5.51
N PRO A 198 14.92 58.91 6.70
CA PRO A 198 14.02 58.70 7.83
C PRO A 198 12.57 59.17 7.55
N GLY A 199 11.58 58.43 8.08
CA GLY A 199 10.17 58.83 8.02
C GLY A 199 9.53 58.74 6.62
N ARG A 200 10.09 57.94 5.70
CA ARG A 200 9.64 57.84 4.31
C ARG A 200 9.03 56.46 3.98
N PRO A 201 7.99 56.40 3.13
CA PRO A 201 7.42 55.14 2.65
C PRO A 201 8.09 54.65 1.37
N TYR A 202 8.52 53.39 1.36
CA TYR A 202 9.23 52.75 0.27
C TYR A 202 8.49 51.53 -0.29
N LEU A 203 8.73 51.27 -1.57
CA LEU A 203 8.32 50.06 -2.27
C LEU A 203 9.59 49.32 -2.73
N ALA A 204 9.75 48.07 -2.30
CA ALA A 204 10.80 47.18 -2.75
C ALA A 204 10.27 46.26 -3.86
N CYS A 205 11.01 46.10 -4.94
CA CYS A 205 10.62 45.31 -6.11
C CYS A 205 11.79 44.46 -6.63
N VAL A 206 11.55 43.17 -6.80
CA VAL A 206 12.44 42.27 -7.53
C VAL A 206 12.10 42.36 -9.01
N VAL A 207 13.07 42.83 -9.80
CA VAL A 207 12.90 43.15 -11.23
C VAL A 207 14.02 42.53 -12.08
N PRO A 208 13.80 42.27 -13.37
CA PRO A 208 14.87 41.83 -14.26
C PRO A 208 15.89 42.94 -14.49
N ALA A 209 17.18 42.58 -14.49
CA ALA A 209 18.30 43.50 -14.73
C ALA A 209 18.61 43.71 -16.23
N PHE A 210 18.02 42.89 -17.11
CA PHE A 210 18.28 42.89 -18.56
C PHE A 210 17.01 43.11 -19.38
N GLU A 211 17.16 43.78 -20.51
CA GLU A 211 16.09 44.27 -21.38
C GLU A 211 15.19 43.16 -21.91
N HIS A 212 15.74 42.02 -22.33
CA HIS A 212 14.93 40.89 -22.79
C HIS A 212 14.02 40.36 -21.68
N GLY A 213 14.48 40.34 -20.43
CA GLY A 213 13.63 39.99 -19.28
C GLY A 213 12.58 41.06 -18.99
N ARG A 214 12.91 42.34 -19.16
CA ARG A 214 11.95 43.45 -19.03
C ARG A 214 10.82 43.33 -20.06
N VAL A 215 11.16 43.13 -21.33
CA VAL A 215 10.19 42.99 -22.44
C VAL A 215 9.31 41.75 -22.25
N ALA A 216 9.92 40.59 -21.95
CA ALA A 216 9.19 39.35 -21.70
C ALA A 216 8.22 39.46 -20.51
N GLY A 217 8.67 40.02 -19.38
CA GLY A 217 7.83 40.20 -18.20
C GLY A 217 6.70 41.22 -18.39
N LEU A 218 6.86 42.17 -19.32
CA LEU A 218 5.79 43.08 -19.76
C LEU A 218 4.83 42.42 -20.77
N GLY A 219 5.02 41.15 -21.14
CA GLY A 219 4.11 40.41 -22.02
C GLY A 219 4.39 40.55 -23.52
N ASP A 220 5.49 41.22 -23.89
CA ASP A 220 5.95 41.34 -25.27
C ASP A 220 7.01 40.29 -25.61
N VAL A 221 7.24 40.03 -26.90
CA VAL A 221 8.25 39.06 -27.36
C VAL A 221 9.60 39.77 -27.58
N PRO A 222 10.66 39.47 -26.80
CA PRO A 222 11.97 40.07 -27.00
C PRO A 222 12.58 39.67 -28.35
N ALA A 223 13.17 40.62 -29.06
CA ALA A 223 13.83 40.43 -30.36
C ALA A 223 15.34 40.71 -30.30
N GLY A 224 16.12 40.06 -31.17
CA GLY A 224 17.57 40.24 -31.29
C GLY A 224 18.40 39.14 -30.61
N GLU A 225 19.71 39.11 -30.90
CA GLU A 225 20.65 38.10 -30.37
C GLU A 225 21.37 38.53 -29.08
N THR A 226 21.19 39.77 -28.64
CA THR A 226 21.78 40.33 -27.43
C THR A 226 20.72 40.99 -26.55
N THR A 227 21.00 41.11 -25.26
CA THR A 227 20.18 41.80 -24.27
C THR A 227 20.99 42.87 -23.56
N GLU A 228 20.57 44.13 -23.69
CA GLU A 228 21.13 45.28 -22.97
C GLU A 228 20.69 45.28 -21.49
N PRO A 229 21.28 46.11 -20.62
CA PRO A 229 20.71 46.41 -19.30
C PRO A 229 19.27 46.94 -19.41
N ALA A 230 18.39 46.55 -18.48
CA ALA A 230 16.95 46.88 -18.50
C ALA A 230 16.64 48.39 -18.42
N TRP A 231 17.59 49.18 -17.91
CA TRP A 231 17.55 50.64 -17.99
C TRP A 231 18.96 51.20 -18.15
N LYS A 232 19.05 52.39 -18.73
CA LYS A 232 20.28 53.18 -18.81
C LYS A 232 20.24 54.22 -17.72
N TRP A 233 21.12 54.10 -16.73
CA TRP A 233 21.15 55.01 -15.60
C TRP A 233 21.57 56.42 -16.05
N ALA A 234 20.84 57.42 -15.55
CA ALA A 234 21.12 58.83 -15.79
C ALA A 234 20.89 59.62 -14.49
N PRO A 235 21.94 60.12 -13.81
CA PRO A 235 21.83 60.74 -12.49
C PRO A 235 20.93 62.00 -12.45
N THR A 236 20.74 62.63 -13.61
CA THR A 236 19.92 63.85 -13.78
C THR A 236 18.91 63.71 -14.93
N GLY A 237 18.69 62.49 -15.43
CA GLY A 237 17.88 62.25 -16.63
C GLY A 237 16.38 62.28 -16.39
N GLY A 238 15.66 63.06 -17.20
CA GLY A 238 14.19 63.09 -17.22
C GLY A 238 13.61 61.96 -18.08
N GLY A 239 13.25 60.85 -17.44
CA GLY A 239 12.61 59.72 -18.11
C GLY A 239 11.90 58.82 -17.10
N THR A 240 10.85 58.12 -17.54
CA THR A 240 10.19 57.08 -16.76
C THR A 240 10.46 55.73 -17.39
N VAL A 241 10.48 54.67 -16.58
CA VAL A 241 10.64 53.30 -17.04
C VAL A 241 9.52 52.43 -16.47
N GLU A 242 9.13 51.42 -17.25
CA GLU A 242 8.21 50.37 -16.83
C GLU A 242 8.98 49.07 -16.64
N LEU A 243 8.90 48.52 -15.43
CA LEU A 243 9.58 47.29 -15.03
C LEU A 243 8.55 46.25 -14.58
N PRO A 244 8.60 45.01 -15.10
CA PRO A 244 7.79 43.94 -14.55
C PRO A 244 8.34 43.53 -13.18
N VAL A 245 7.43 43.24 -12.26
CA VAL A 245 7.75 42.97 -10.86
C VAL A 245 7.45 41.51 -10.55
N TYR A 246 8.51 40.73 -10.29
CA TYR A 246 8.37 39.32 -9.93
C TYR A 246 7.96 39.14 -8.46
N HIS A 247 8.35 40.08 -7.60
CA HIS A 247 7.99 40.10 -6.18
C HIS A 247 8.08 41.52 -5.64
N HIS A 248 7.21 41.91 -4.70
CA HIS A 248 7.25 43.23 -4.07
C HIS A 248 6.67 43.26 -2.65
N TRP A 249 7.09 44.26 -1.88
CA TRP A 249 6.50 44.61 -0.59
C TRP A 249 6.73 46.09 -0.28
N THR A 250 5.91 46.64 0.61
CA THR A 250 6.03 48.04 1.06
C THR A 250 6.54 48.08 2.49
N PHE A 251 7.27 49.14 2.84
CA PHE A 251 7.71 49.42 4.21
C PHE A 251 7.92 50.93 4.39
N SER A 252 8.09 51.38 5.63
CA SER A 252 8.45 52.75 5.96
C SER A 252 9.60 52.78 6.95
N THR A 253 10.41 53.83 6.89
CA THR A 253 11.47 54.09 7.85
C THR A 253 10.96 54.88 9.05
N GLY A 254 11.51 54.60 10.24
CA GLY A 254 11.09 55.24 11.50
C GLY A 254 11.98 56.44 11.87
N PRO A 255 11.49 57.36 12.73
CA PRO A 255 12.28 58.47 13.26
C PRO A 255 13.19 58.08 14.45
N ASP A 256 12.95 56.93 15.08
CA ASP A 256 13.61 56.54 16.34
C ASP A 256 14.69 55.46 16.16
N GLY A 257 15.76 55.59 16.94
CA GLY A 257 17.06 54.95 16.75
C GLY A 257 17.11 53.42 16.71
N ASP A 258 18.26 52.93 16.27
CA ASP A 258 18.59 51.52 16.06
C ASP A 258 18.47 50.64 17.32
N PHE A 259 18.63 49.32 17.15
CA PHE A 259 18.66 48.36 18.27
C PHE A 259 19.59 48.84 19.38
N ALA A 260 20.78 49.35 19.03
CA ALA A 260 21.77 49.81 19.99
C ALA A 260 21.32 51.05 20.77
N ALA A 261 20.59 51.97 20.15
CA ALA A 261 20.00 53.14 20.80
C ALA A 261 18.89 52.73 21.77
N LEU A 262 17.98 51.82 21.36
CA LEU A 262 16.93 51.31 22.24
C LEU A 262 17.50 50.47 23.41
N ALA A 263 18.51 49.65 23.14
CA ALA A 263 19.13 48.82 24.17
C ALA A 263 19.89 49.67 25.22
N ARG A 264 20.52 50.78 24.81
CA ARG A 264 21.15 51.74 25.73
C ARG A 264 20.14 52.55 26.56
N ARG A 265 18.87 52.62 26.15
CA ARG A 265 17.82 53.29 26.93
C ARG A 265 17.35 52.46 28.12
N LEU A 266 17.62 51.16 28.14
CA LEU A 266 17.27 50.29 29.27
C LEU A 266 18.01 50.75 30.54
N ARG A 267 17.24 50.98 31.60
CA ARG A 267 17.76 51.39 32.92
C ARG A 267 17.43 50.34 33.97
N ALA A 268 18.37 50.10 34.87
CA ALA A 268 18.12 49.27 36.04
C ALA A 268 17.06 49.91 36.95
N ALA A 269 16.11 49.10 37.42
CA ALA A 269 15.07 49.46 38.36
C ALA A 269 14.94 48.39 39.45
N VAL A 270 14.49 48.81 40.63
CA VAL A 270 14.16 47.92 41.75
C VAL A 270 12.63 47.78 41.79
N ALA A 271 12.14 46.54 41.75
CA ALA A 271 10.72 46.26 41.84
C ALA A 271 10.19 46.38 43.29
N ASP A 272 8.95 46.82 43.45
CA ASP A 272 8.22 46.79 44.72
C ASP A 272 7.78 45.35 45.06
N PRO A 273 7.75 44.92 46.35
CA PRO A 273 7.26 43.60 46.73
C PRO A 273 5.79 43.33 46.36
N GLY A 274 5.00 44.37 46.10
CA GLY A 274 3.63 44.23 45.63
C GLY A 274 2.67 43.62 46.65
N GLN A 275 3.02 43.63 47.94
CA GLN A 275 2.20 43.05 49.00
C GLN A 275 0.78 43.65 49.01
N ARG A 276 -0.21 42.81 49.29
CA ARG A 276 -1.63 43.18 49.48
C ARG A 276 -2.11 42.72 50.84
N VAL A 277 -3.16 43.31 51.39
CA VAL A 277 -3.72 42.90 52.70
C VAL A 277 -4.93 42.00 52.48
N LEU A 278 -4.90 40.78 53.04
CA LEU A 278 -6.01 39.85 53.12
C LEU A 278 -6.70 39.97 54.47
N SER A 279 -8.02 40.22 54.46
CA SER A 279 -8.87 40.10 55.65
C SER A 279 -9.50 38.70 55.72
N TYR A 280 -9.40 38.04 56.88
CA TYR A 280 -9.99 36.73 57.16
C TYR A 280 -10.88 36.73 58.42
N LYS A 281 -11.12 37.90 59.04
CA LYS A 281 -11.90 38.05 60.28
C LYS A 281 -13.31 37.49 60.18
N ASP A 282 -13.97 37.73 59.06
CA ASP A 282 -15.38 37.41 58.83
C ASP A 282 -15.58 36.15 57.97
N ALA A 283 -14.53 35.33 57.83
CA ALA A 283 -14.56 34.14 56.97
C ALA A 283 -15.51 33.03 57.48
N ALA A 284 -15.73 32.97 58.80
CA ALA A 284 -16.75 32.12 59.42
C ALA A 284 -17.11 32.66 60.82
N PRO A 285 -18.35 32.48 61.32
CA PRO A 285 -18.75 32.98 62.64
C PRO A 285 -17.86 32.49 63.79
N GLU A 286 -17.46 31.22 63.74
CA GLU A 286 -16.56 30.59 64.72
C GLU A 286 -15.15 31.18 64.68
N LEU A 287 -14.69 31.63 63.51
CA LEU A 287 -13.42 32.33 63.37
C LEU A 287 -13.51 33.75 63.92
N THR A 288 -14.63 34.45 63.66
CA THR A 288 -14.89 35.79 64.22
C THR A 288 -14.90 35.77 65.74
N GLU A 289 -15.54 34.75 66.35
CA GLU A 289 -15.57 34.56 67.80
C GLU A 289 -14.17 34.32 68.37
N VAL A 290 -13.38 33.43 67.76
CA VAL A 290 -12.02 33.10 68.22
C VAL A 290 -11.02 34.24 68.01
N LEU A 291 -11.22 35.09 67.00
CA LEU A 291 -10.35 36.23 66.73
C LEU A 291 -10.68 37.45 67.63
N GLY A 292 -11.91 37.58 68.11
CA GLY A 292 -12.32 38.69 68.97
C GLY A 292 -11.98 40.08 68.39
N ASP A 293 -11.22 40.86 69.15
CA ASP A 293 -10.80 42.21 68.75
C ASP A 293 -9.66 42.24 67.72
N HIS A 294 -9.01 41.09 67.44
CA HIS A 294 -7.96 41.02 66.43
C HIS A 294 -8.50 41.47 65.05
N PRO A 295 -7.77 42.28 64.26
CA PRO A 295 -8.26 42.79 62.98
C PRO A 295 -8.42 41.69 61.92
N GLY A 296 -7.78 40.54 62.11
CA GLY A 296 -7.86 39.40 61.19
C GLY A 296 -7.33 39.77 59.80
N GLN A 297 -6.23 40.52 59.73
CA GLN A 297 -5.60 40.95 58.50
C GLN A 297 -4.17 40.42 58.41
N LEU A 298 -3.76 39.97 57.22
CA LEU A 298 -2.40 39.51 56.94
C LEU A 298 -1.93 40.04 55.58
N PRO A 299 -0.67 40.46 55.44
CA PRO A 299 -0.12 40.76 54.12
C PRO A 299 0.02 39.46 53.31
N VAL A 300 -0.15 39.55 52.01
CA VAL A 300 -0.03 38.46 51.04
C VAL A 300 0.93 38.93 49.95
N LEU A 301 2.00 38.17 49.76
CA LEU A 301 2.88 38.36 48.62
C LEU A 301 2.21 37.83 47.34
N PRO A 302 2.32 38.55 46.21
CA PRO A 302 1.87 38.07 44.91
C PRO A 302 2.68 36.87 44.43
N ALA A 303 2.24 36.23 43.34
CA ALA A 303 2.92 35.10 42.71
C ALA A 303 4.32 35.46 42.23
N LEU A 304 4.53 36.71 41.82
CA LEU A 304 5.83 37.27 41.48
C LEU A 304 6.10 38.53 42.27
N THR A 305 7.19 38.51 43.02
CA THR A 305 7.55 39.56 43.98
C THR A 305 8.99 40.01 43.76
N ALA A 306 9.35 41.16 44.33
CA ALA A 306 10.73 41.64 44.37
C ALA A 306 11.68 40.57 44.92
N LEU A 307 12.85 40.44 44.28
CA LEU A 307 13.87 39.49 44.70
C LEU A 307 14.31 39.76 46.16
N GLY A 308 14.11 38.78 47.04
CA GLY A 308 14.42 38.88 48.48
C GLY A 308 13.26 39.32 49.38
N ALA A 309 12.05 39.52 48.84
CA ALA A 309 10.86 39.79 49.66
C ALA A 309 10.50 38.59 50.55
N GLY A 310 10.32 38.84 51.85
CA GLY A 310 9.84 37.87 52.82
C GLY A 310 8.34 38.00 53.07
N GLN A 311 7.69 36.92 53.48
CA GLN A 311 6.30 36.94 53.90
C GLN A 311 6.21 37.43 55.35
N ASP A 312 5.57 38.59 55.55
CA ASP A 312 5.40 39.19 56.87
C ASP A 312 4.14 38.66 57.59
N GLY A 313 4.17 38.68 58.92
CA GLY A 313 3.03 38.36 59.80
C GLY A 313 2.74 36.87 60.00
N ASP A 314 2.61 36.47 61.27
CA ASP A 314 2.23 35.11 61.68
C ASP A 314 0.70 34.92 61.68
N VAL A 315 0.26 33.70 61.34
CA VAL A 315 -1.16 33.33 61.42
C VAL A 315 -1.59 33.24 62.89
N HIS A 316 -2.72 33.84 63.22
CA HIS A 316 -3.24 33.82 64.59
C HIS A 316 -3.49 32.38 65.09
N PRO A 317 -2.92 31.93 66.23
CA PRO A 317 -3.05 30.54 66.70
C PRO A 317 -4.49 30.07 66.90
N GLY A 318 -5.38 31.00 67.26
CA GLY A 318 -6.81 30.74 67.37
C GLY A 318 -7.45 30.34 66.03
N TYR A 319 -7.03 30.97 64.92
CA TYR A 319 -7.51 30.60 63.59
C TYR A 319 -7.12 29.15 63.25
N ILE A 320 -5.86 28.78 63.52
CA ILE A 320 -5.34 27.43 63.26
C ILE A 320 -6.18 26.40 64.02
N SER A 321 -6.37 26.61 65.33
CA SER A 321 -7.11 25.69 66.21
C SER A 321 -8.59 25.56 65.80
N ALA A 322 -9.23 26.68 65.46
CA ALA A 322 -10.62 26.69 65.00
C ALA A 322 -10.77 26.01 63.64
N MET A 323 -9.86 26.27 62.70
CA MET A 323 -9.89 25.64 61.37
C MET A 323 -9.66 24.13 61.44
N GLU A 324 -8.75 23.64 62.30
CA GLU A 324 -8.60 22.21 62.54
C GLU A 324 -9.90 21.58 63.07
N ALA A 325 -10.56 22.23 64.02
CA ALA A 325 -11.83 21.75 64.57
C ALA A 325 -12.93 21.69 63.49
N ILE A 326 -13.00 22.73 62.63
CA ILE A 326 -13.93 22.79 61.50
C ILE A 326 -13.67 21.65 60.49
N LEU A 327 -12.42 21.43 60.09
CA LEU A 327 -12.05 20.41 59.09
C LEU A 327 -12.17 18.96 59.62
N ARG A 328 -12.15 18.76 60.95
CA ARG A 328 -12.36 17.44 61.58
C ARG A 328 -13.81 16.97 61.59
N ARG A 329 -14.77 17.87 61.39
CA ARG A 329 -16.20 17.51 61.40
C ARG A 329 -16.48 16.47 60.32
N ALA A 330 -16.89 15.27 60.75
CA ALA A 330 -17.26 14.18 59.87
C ALA A 330 -18.78 13.96 59.97
N GLY A 331 -19.51 14.02 58.86
CA GLY A 331 -20.97 13.81 58.86
C GLY A 331 -21.73 14.67 57.85
N ALA A 332 -23.01 14.96 58.14
CA ALA A 332 -23.91 15.75 57.30
C ALA A 332 -23.74 17.27 57.43
N GLU A 333 -22.72 17.73 58.17
CA GLU A 333 -22.43 19.14 58.35
C GLU A 333 -21.65 19.70 57.15
N VAL A 334 -22.01 20.91 56.71
CA VAL A 334 -21.31 21.59 55.62
C VAL A 334 -20.01 22.19 56.17
N THR A 335 -18.87 21.67 55.72
CA THR A 335 -17.53 22.15 56.06
C THR A 335 -16.86 22.84 54.87
N PRO A 336 -15.90 23.75 55.10
CA PRO A 336 -15.10 24.30 54.02
C PRO A 336 -14.25 23.20 53.35
N PRO A 337 -13.82 23.39 52.08
CA PRO A 337 -13.09 22.36 51.36
C PRO A 337 -11.80 21.91 52.07
N PHE A 338 -11.60 20.61 52.21
CA PHE A 338 -10.30 20.05 52.57
C PHE A 338 -9.47 19.90 51.29
N TYR A 339 -8.72 20.95 50.94
CA TYR A 339 -7.95 20.99 49.70
C TYR A 339 -6.94 19.83 49.65
N LEU A 340 -6.86 19.19 48.47
CA LEU A 340 -6.01 18.05 48.15
C LEU A 340 -6.19 16.74 48.96
N ALA A 341 -7.23 16.60 49.79
CA ALA A 341 -7.48 15.37 50.56
C ALA A 341 -7.47 14.10 49.69
N ALA A 342 -8.18 14.12 48.55
CA ALA A 342 -8.22 13.00 47.62
C ALA A 342 -6.85 12.67 46.99
N HIS A 343 -6.08 13.69 46.61
CA HIS A 343 -4.76 13.52 45.97
C HIS A 343 -3.76 12.88 46.94
N ALA A 344 -3.80 13.30 48.21
CA ALA A 344 -3.05 12.70 49.31
C ALA A 344 -3.54 11.30 49.72
N GLY A 345 -4.65 10.81 49.15
CA GLY A 345 -5.25 9.53 49.53
C GLY A 345 -5.88 9.53 50.92
N ARG A 346 -6.24 10.71 51.43
CA ARG A 346 -6.90 10.90 52.73
C ARG A 346 -8.41 10.82 52.58
N GLY A 347 -9.09 10.48 53.68
CA GLY A 347 -10.54 10.58 53.77
C GLY A 347 -11.02 12.05 53.78
N PRO A 348 -12.34 12.28 53.77
CA PRO A 348 -12.91 13.62 53.71
C PRO A 348 -12.73 14.44 55.01
N ALA A 349 -12.31 13.80 56.10
CA ALA A 349 -12.13 14.44 57.40
C ALA A 349 -10.65 14.57 57.76
N TRP A 350 -10.30 15.67 58.43
CA TRP A 350 -8.95 15.97 58.91
C TRP A 350 -8.45 14.95 59.96
N GLY A 351 -7.23 14.42 59.79
CA GLY A 351 -6.61 13.45 60.70
C GLY A 351 -5.59 14.04 61.68
N TYR A 352 -5.03 13.18 62.54
CA TYR A 352 -3.83 13.50 63.32
C TYR A 352 -2.59 13.10 62.50
N GLY A 353 -1.63 14.02 62.35
CA GLY A 353 -0.39 13.77 61.61
C GLY A 353 -0.46 14.05 60.10
N GLU A 354 -1.19 15.09 59.69
CA GLU A 354 -1.17 15.53 58.28
C GLU A 354 0.22 16.06 57.87
N PRO A 355 0.66 15.83 56.62
CA PRO A 355 1.94 16.32 56.10
C PRO A 355 2.13 17.83 56.27
N GLY A 356 3.39 18.27 56.35
CA GLY A 356 3.71 19.69 56.56
C GLY A 356 3.03 20.61 55.55
N TRP A 357 3.18 20.32 54.26
CA TRP A 357 2.54 21.08 53.18
C TRP A 357 1.00 21.08 53.23
N LEU A 358 0.37 19.98 53.69
CA LEU A 358 -1.09 19.87 53.73
C LEU A 358 -1.67 20.71 54.89
N ARG A 359 -0.92 20.80 55.99
CA ARG A 359 -1.16 21.73 57.10
C ARG A 359 -1.01 23.17 56.68
N GLU A 360 0.08 23.54 56.02
CA GLU A 360 0.28 24.90 55.50
C GLU A 360 -0.86 25.31 54.57
N LEU A 361 -1.20 24.48 53.58
CA LEU A 361 -2.26 24.76 52.60
C LEU A 361 -3.62 25.04 53.26
N ASN A 362 -3.96 24.25 54.28
CA ASN A 362 -5.30 24.25 54.87
C ASN A 362 -5.42 25.06 56.15
N LEU A 363 -4.34 25.45 56.82
CA LEU A 363 -4.37 26.18 58.09
C LEU A 363 -3.79 27.60 58.00
N ASP A 364 -3.21 28.00 56.87
CA ASP A 364 -2.88 29.39 56.58
C ASP A 364 -4.00 30.04 55.74
N PRO A 365 -4.64 31.14 56.20
CA PRO A 365 -5.71 31.81 55.46
C PRO A 365 -5.25 32.34 54.10
N ARG A 366 -3.98 32.73 53.96
CA ARG A 366 -3.40 33.23 52.70
C ARG A 366 -3.37 32.14 51.64
N LEU A 367 -2.95 30.94 52.05
CA LEU A 367 -2.80 29.78 51.16
C LEU A 367 -4.15 29.13 50.85
N ARG A 368 -5.08 29.08 51.82
CA ARG A 368 -6.47 28.68 51.54
C ARG A 368 -7.15 29.63 50.55
N ALA A 369 -6.92 30.93 50.67
CA ALA A 369 -7.46 31.92 49.73
C ALA A 369 -6.89 31.70 48.33
N ALA A 370 -5.58 31.52 48.19
CA ALA A 370 -4.94 31.19 46.90
C ALA A 370 -5.49 29.91 46.27
N ALA A 371 -5.68 28.84 47.05
CA ALA A 371 -6.32 27.61 46.59
C ALA A 371 -7.79 27.85 46.20
N GLY A 372 -8.51 28.71 46.93
CA GLY A 372 -9.86 29.14 46.56
C GLY A 372 -9.92 29.85 45.21
N LEU A 373 -8.93 30.70 44.91
CA LEU A 373 -8.82 31.35 43.60
C LEU A 373 -8.57 30.32 42.48
N GLY A 374 -7.71 29.34 42.73
CA GLY A 374 -7.51 28.23 41.80
C GLY A 374 -8.79 27.44 41.55
N ALA A 375 -9.55 27.15 42.60
CA ALA A 375 -10.85 26.52 42.46
C ALA A 375 -11.83 27.38 41.64
N GLU A 376 -11.85 28.68 41.85
CA GLU A 376 -12.74 29.59 41.12
C GLU A 376 -12.43 29.65 39.62
N VAL A 377 -11.16 29.63 39.23
CA VAL A 377 -10.74 29.52 37.83
C VAL A 377 -11.32 28.25 37.17
N VAL A 378 -11.30 27.12 37.87
CA VAL A 378 -11.92 25.88 37.35
C VAL A 378 -13.42 26.06 37.18
N ARG A 379 -14.12 26.66 38.16
CA ARG A 379 -15.58 26.86 38.09
C ARG A 379 -15.97 27.74 36.90
N ILE A 380 -15.24 28.82 36.67
CA ILE A 380 -15.48 29.74 35.54
C ILE A 380 -15.27 29.01 34.20
N HIS A 381 -14.23 28.17 34.08
CA HIS A 381 -13.89 27.47 32.85
C HIS A 381 -14.36 26.01 32.77
N GLN A 382 -15.26 25.58 33.67
CA GLN A 382 -15.61 24.17 33.86
C GLN A 382 -16.05 23.49 32.56
N GLU A 383 -16.86 24.16 31.74
CA GLU A 383 -17.39 23.58 30.49
C GLU A 383 -16.29 23.43 29.43
N ALA A 384 -15.37 24.40 29.32
CA ALA A 384 -14.26 24.35 28.37
C ALA A 384 -13.23 23.28 28.77
N LEU A 385 -12.92 23.19 30.07
CA LEU A 385 -12.00 22.18 30.61
C LEU A 385 -12.57 20.76 30.45
N MET A 386 -13.86 20.57 30.77
CA MET A 386 -14.54 19.28 30.57
C MET A 386 -14.60 18.89 29.09
N SER A 387 -14.93 19.84 28.20
CA SER A 387 -14.91 19.60 26.75
C SER A 387 -13.52 19.19 26.24
N SER A 388 -12.46 19.83 26.73
CA SER A 388 -11.08 19.45 26.41
C SER A 388 -10.73 18.05 26.95
N ALA A 389 -11.08 17.75 28.21
CA ALA A 389 -10.85 16.44 28.81
C ALA A 389 -11.55 15.32 28.01
N TRP A 390 -12.81 15.52 27.62
CA TRP A 390 -13.56 14.56 26.79
C TRP A 390 -12.98 14.40 25.39
N ARG A 391 -12.46 15.48 24.77
CA ARG A 391 -11.75 15.37 23.49
C ARG A 391 -10.47 14.54 23.61
N GLN A 392 -9.68 14.74 24.66
CA GLN A 392 -8.48 13.93 24.92
C GLN A 392 -8.83 12.46 25.21
N ALA A 393 -9.96 12.22 25.89
CA ALA A 393 -10.44 10.87 26.20
C ALA A 393 -11.31 10.24 25.10
N ALA A 394 -11.53 10.89 23.95
CA ALA A 394 -12.52 10.44 22.96
C ALA A 394 -12.23 9.02 22.42
N GLU A 395 -10.95 8.71 22.18
CA GLU A 395 -10.53 7.36 21.80
C GLU A 395 -10.68 6.36 22.95
N LEU A 396 -10.34 6.78 24.17
CA LEU A 396 -10.51 5.93 25.35
C LEU A 396 -11.98 5.64 25.64
N GLU A 397 -12.88 6.59 25.43
CA GLU A 397 -14.30 6.40 25.69
C GLU A 397 -14.87 5.32 24.77
N ARG A 398 -14.46 5.32 23.49
CA ARG A 398 -14.77 4.25 22.53
C ARG A 398 -14.21 2.91 23.02
N ALA A 399 -12.93 2.89 23.41
CA ALA A 399 -12.29 1.69 23.96
C ALA A 399 -13.02 1.15 25.22
N ASN A 400 -13.36 2.03 26.17
CA ASN A 400 -14.07 1.67 27.40
C ASN A 400 -15.50 1.21 27.16
N ARG A 401 -16.15 1.69 26.10
CA ARG A 401 -17.46 1.20 25.67
C ARG A 401 -17.35 -0.25 25.19
N GLU A 402 -16.36 -0.55 24.35
CA GLU A 402 -16.06 -1.91 23.90
C GLU A 402 -15.68 -2.83 25.07
N LEU A 403 -14.88 -2.36 26.02
CA LEU A 403 -14.51 -3.13 27.22
C LEU A 403 -15.73 -3.45 28.09
N ARG A 404 -16.63 -2.48 28.35
CA ARG A 404 -17.89 -2.70 29.08
C ARG A 404 -18.82 -3.67 28.36
N GLN A 405 -18.95 -3.55 27.03
CA GLN A 405 -19.70 -4.51 26.22
C GLN A 405 -19.05 -5.89 26.26
N GLY A 406 -17.71 -5.95 26.29
CA GLY A 406 -16.93 -7.16 26.50
C GLY A 406 -17.24 -7.83 27.85
N GLN A 407 -17.34 -7.08 28.94
CA GLN A 407 -17.71 -7.62 30.25
C GLN A 407 -19.11 -8.25 30.22
N LEU A 408 -20.09 -7.54 29.63
CA LEU A 408 -21.43 -8.08 29.44
C LEU A 408 -21.42 -9.34 28.56
N ALA A 409 -20.71 -9.30 27.43
CA ALA A 409 -20.56 -10.43 26.52
C ALA A 409 -19.90 -11.63 27.21
N ARG A 410 -18.92 -11.41 28.10
CA ARG A 410 -18.30 -12.44 28.92
C ARG A 410 -19.32 -13.08 29.84
N GLU A 411 -20.11 -12.31 30.58
CA GLU A 411 -21.09 -12.88 31.52
C GLU A 411 -22.24 -13.61 30.80
N VAL A 412 -22.73 -13.08 29.69
CA VAL A 412 -23.75 -13.75 28.85
C VAL A 412 -23.18 -15.04 28.26
N SER A 413 -21.98 -15.00 27.68
CA SER A 413 -21.32 -16.17 27.11
C SER A 413 -20.99 -17.21 28.18
N ARG A 414 -20.57 -16.79 29.38
CA ARG A 414 -20.34 -17.66 30.54
C ARG A 414 -21.62 -18.35 31.02
N SER A 415 -22.75 -17.67 30.97
CA SER A 415 -24.05 -18.27 31.25
C SER A 415 -24.42 -19.34 30.20
N LEU A 416 -24.27 -19.03 28.91
CA LEU A 416 -24.51 -19.98 27.81
C LEU A 416 -23.55 -21.16 27.83
N TYR A 417 -22.26 -20.91 28.08
CA TYR A 417 -21.23 -21.93 28.21
C TYR A 417 -21.54 -22.89 29.35
N ARG A 418 -21.92 -22.38 30.54
CA ARG A 418 -22.38 -23.23 31.65
C ARG A 418 -23.59 -24.05 31.26
N ARG A 419 -24.60 -23.46 30.61
CA ARG A 419 -25.81 -24.16 30.18
C ARG A 419 -25.54 -25.26 29.14
N HIS A 420 -24.59 -25.06 28.24
CA HIS A 420 -24.41 -25.90 27.05
C HIS A 420 -23.15 -26.78 27.06
N PHE A 421 -22.17 -26.50 27.90
CA PHE A 421 -20.90 -27.24 27.98
C PHE A 421 -20.57 -27.68 29.40
N THR A 422 -21.33 -27.28 30.43
CA THR A 422 -21.20 -27.75 31.82
C THR A 422 -22.47 -28.49 32.28
N PRO A 423 -22.54 -29.82 32.16
CA PRO A 423 -23.72 -30.58 32.58
C PRO A 423 -23.84 -30.69 34.12
N PRO A 424 -25.05 -30.92 34.67
CA PRO A 424 -25.25 -31.08 36.12
C PRO A 424 -24.48 -32.31 36.65
N PRO A 425 -24.03 -32.31 37.91
CA PRO A 425 -23.23 -33.39 38.47
C PRO A 425 -24.03 -34.69 38.54
N GLY A 426 -23.50 -35.74 37.91
CA GLY A 426 -24.00 -37.12 37.97
C GLY A 426 -22.84 -38.10 38.06
N THR A 427 -22.97 -39.10 38.93
CA THR A 427 -21.92 -40.02 39.39
C THR A 427 -21.80 -41.27 38.49
N GLY A 428 -20.76 -41.33 37.64
CA GLY A 428 -20.39 -42.55 36.90
C GLY A 428 -19.53 -42.34 35.65
N ARG A 429 -18.73 -43.35 35.28
CA ARG A 429 -17.80 -43.34 34.10
C ARG A 429 -18.52 -43.30 32.75
N ALA A 430 -19.69 -43.96 32.63
CA ALA A 430 -20.53 -43.92 31.42
C ALA A 430 -21.13 -42.52 31.18
N ALA A 431 -21.52 -41.83 32.25
CA ALA A 431 -21.96 -40.45 32.16
C ALA A 431 -20.81 -39.50 31.76
N ALA A 432 -19.54 -39.84 32.01
CA ALA A 432 -18.39 -39.04 31.56
C ALA A 432 -18.12 -39.18 30.05
N ALA A 433 -18.25 -40.38 29.48
CA ALA A 433 -18.13 -40.59 28.04
C ALA A 433 -19.26 -39.91 27.25
N GLU A 434 -20.49 -39.95 27.76
CA GLU A 434 -21.60 -39.17 27.17
C GLU A 434 -21.37 -37.65 27.27
N LYS A 435 -20.71 -37.16 28.33
CA LYS A 435 -20.35 -35.73 28.47
C LYS A 435 -19.35 -35.28 27.40
N SER A 436 -18.27 -36.03 27.22
CA SER A 436 -17.22 -35.69 26.25
C SER A 436 -17.75 -35.74 24.81
N ASP A 437 -18.59 -36.72 24.52
CA ASP A 437 -19.27 -36.82 23.23
C ASP A 437 -20.17 -35.61 22.96
N VAL A 438 -20.98 -35.17 23.93
CA VAL A 438 -21.86 -34.01 23.76
C VAL A 438 -21.08 -32.72 23.49
N VAL A 439 -19.91 -32.53 24.11
CA VAL A 439 -19.05 -31.37 23.85
C VAL A 439 -18.54 -31.37 22.40
N VAL A 440 -18.03 -32.51 21.92
CA VAL A 440 -17.54 -32.67 20.52
C VAL A 440 -18.68 -32.49 19.51
N GLN A 441 -19.86 -33.05 19.81
CA GLN A 441 -21.04 -32.93 18.95
C GLN A 441 -21.56 -31.48 18.85
N ARG A 442 -21.63 -30.75 19.97
CA ARG A 442 -22.09 -29.35 20.00
C ARG A 442 -21.10 -28.41 19.32
N ALA A 443 -19.80 -28.77 19.30
CA ALA A 443 -18.76 -28.03 18.61
C ALA A 443 -18.57 -28.43 17.13
N ALA A 444 -19.36 -29.38 16.59
CA ALA A 444 -19.14 -29.99 15.26
C ALA A 444 -18.97 -28.99 14.11
N THR A 445 -19.75 -27.91 14.10
CA THR A 445 -19.68 -26.86 13.06
C THR A 445 -18.47 -25.93 13.20
N ALA A 446 -17.78 -25.97 14.34
CA ALA A 446 -16.63 -25.14 14.68
C ALA A 446 -15.30 -25.92 14.72
N LEU A 447 -15.30 -27.25 14.56
CA LEU A 447 -14.09 -28.10 14.68
C LEU A 447 -12.93 -27.65 13.79
N ARG A 448 -13.21 -27.14 12.58
CA ARG A 448 -12.16 -26.65 11.66
C ARG A 448 -11.56 -25.31 12.07
N ARG A 449 -12.22 -24.59 12.98
CA ARG A 449 -11.83 -23.25 13.46
C ARG A 449 -11.24 -23.29 14.88
N LEU A 450 -11.55 -24.33 15.64
CA LEU A 450 -10.97 -24.57 16.96
C LEU A 450 -9.53 -25.05 16.79
N LYS A 451 -8.59 -24.25 17.30
CA LYS A 451 -7.17 -24.57 17.30
C LYS A 451 -6.81 -25.29 18.60
N THR A 452 -5.92 -26.25 18.48
CA THR A 452 -5.30 -27.00 19.57
C THR A 452 -3.78 -26.90 19.43
N GLU A 453 -3.02 -27.45 20.37
CA GLU A 453 -1.56 -27.49 20.31
C GLU A 453 -1.03 -28.27 19.08
N HIS A 454 -1.82 -29.19 18.51
CA HIS A 454 -1.45 -29.98 17.34
C HIS A 454 -2.13 -29.57 16.03
N GLY A 455 -2.77 -28.39 15.98
CA GLY A 455 -3.32 -27.80 14.75
C GLY A 455 -4.77 -27.37 14.87
N THR A 456 -5.63 -27.82 13.96
CA THR A 456 -7.09 -27.65 14.11
C THR A 456 -7.67 -28.93 14.69
N LEU A 457 -8.70 -28.80 15.51
CA LEU A 457 -9.41 -29.93 16.10
C LEU A 457 -10.00 -30.87 15.03
N ALA A 458 -10.42 -30.34 13.88
CA ALA A 458 -10.79 -31.15 12.73
C ALA A 458 -9.61 -31.92 12.13
N GLY A 459 -8.40 -31.33 12.14
CA GLY A 459 -7.16 -32.00 11.76
C GLY A 459 -6.78 -33.11 12.75
N GLU A 460 -6.93 -32.86 14.05
CA GLU A 460 -6.75 -33.89 15.08
C GLU A 460 -7.76 -35.02 14.96
N LEU A 461 -9.06 -34.73 14.77
CA LEU A 461 -10.09 -35.74 14.51
C LEU A 461 -9.80 -36.51 13.22
N ALA A 462 -9.29 -35.85 12.17
CA ALA A 462 -8.91 -36.49 10.91
C ALA A 462 -7.73 -37.47 11.05
N THR A 463 -6.97 -37.44 12.16
CA THR A 463 -5.99 -38.50 12.47
C THR A 463 -6.64 -39.86 12.69
N HIS A 464 -7.95 -39.88 12.97
CA HIS A 464 -8.82 -41.05 13.02
C HIS A 464 -10.10 -40.82 12.18
N GLN A 465 -9.97 -40.99 10.86
CA GLN A 465 -11.02 -40.74 9.85
C GLN A 465 -12.43 -41.21 10.24
N PRO A 466 -12.64 -42.44 10.77
CA PRO A 466 -13.98 -42.89 11.19
C PRO A 466 -14.61 -42.01 12.27
N THR A 467 -13.80 -41.51 13.21
CA THR A 467 -14.26 -40.62 14.27
C THR A 467 -14.56 -39.23 13.71
N ALA A 468 -13.75 -38.74 12.76
CA ALA A 468 -14.01 -37.48 12.06
C ALA A 468 -15.32 -37.50 11.26
N ASP A 469 -15.62 -38.61 10.59
CA ASP A 469 -16.83 -38.78 9.79
C ASP A 469 -18.09 -38.79 10.68
N VAL A 470 -18.02 -39.42 11.85
CA VAL A 470 -19.12 -39.48 12.84
C VAL A 470 -19.30 -38.16 13.58
N ALA A 471 -18.20 -37.44 13.83
CA ALA A 471 -18.23 -36.09 14.39
C ALA A 471 -18.62 -35.01 13.36
N SER A 472 -18.85 -35.38 12.09
CA SER A 472 -19.13 -34.42 11.02
C SER A 472 -20.46 -33.67 11.22
N PRO A 473 -20.56 -32.40 10.78
CA PRO A 473 -21.79 -31.62 10.90
C PRO A 473 -23.02 -32.28 10.24
N ASP A 474 -22.83 -33.06 9.17
CA ASP A 474 -23.93 -33.68 8.44
C ASP A 474 -24.52 -34.87 9.22
N VAL A 475 -23.66 -35.70 9.83
CA VAL A 475 -24.10 -36.76 10.75
C VAL A 475 -24.79 -36.16 11.97
N GLN A 476 -24.25 -35.08 12.55
CA GLN A 476 -24.88 -34.40 13.68
C GLN A 476 -26.24 -33.78 13.33
N ARG A 477 -26.38 -33.20 12.13
CA ARG A 477 -27.66 -32.65 11.64
C ARG A 477 -28.72 -33.72 11.42
N ALA A 478 -28.31 -34.92 11.02
CA ALA A 478 -29.19 -36.07 10.87
C ALA A 478 -29.57 -36.70 12.23
N ALA A 479 -28.62 -36.74 13.18
CA ALA A 479 -28.76 -37.38 14.49
C ALA A 479 -29.39 -36.51 15.59
N ARG A 480 -29.49 -35.18 15.41
CA ARG A 480 -30.19 -34.30 16.37
C ARG A 480 -31.68 -34.67 16.52
N PRO A 481 -32.36 -34.39 17.64
CA PRO A 481 -33.75 -34.83 17.87
C PRO A 481 -34.77 -34.41 16.80
N THR A 482 -34.50 -33.33 16.07
CA THR A 482 -35.35 -32.83 14.98
C THR A 482 -34.91 -33.29 13.58
N GLY A 483 -33.79 -33.99 13.49
CA GLY A 483 -33.19 -34.52 12.26
C GLY A 483 -33.91 -35.76 11.74
N THR A 484 -33.74 -36.05 10.45
CA THR A 484 -34.46 -37.12 9.75
C THR A 484 -34.14 -38.51 10.31
N ALA A 485 -32.86 -38.82 10.56
CA ALA A 485 -32.46 -40.12 11.11
C ALA A 485 -32.94 -40.32 12.54
N ALA A 486 -32.84 -39.28 13.38
CA ALA A 486 -33.30 -39.33 14.77
C ALA A 486 -34.82 -39.44 14.91
N LYS A 487 -35.58 -38.74 14.05
CA LYS A 487 -37.05 -38.84 13.98
C LYS A 487 -37.50 -40.23 13.57
N VAL A 488 -36.84 -40.82 12.56
CA VAL A 488 -37.12 -42.20 12.11
C VAL A 488 -36.79 -43.22 13.20
N ALA A 489 -35.75 -42.97 14.00
CA ALA A 489 -35.37 -43.80 15.14
C ALA A 489 -36.15 -43.50 16.44
N GLY A 490 -37.15 -42.61 16.42
CA GLY A 490 -38.04 -42.33 17.56
C GLY A 490 -37.44 -41.46 18.68
N ALA A 491 -36.37 -40.71 18.42
CA ALA A 491 -35.76 -39.81 19.41
C ALA A 491 -36.61 -38.55 19.67
N THR A 492 -36.60 -38.05 20.91
CA THR A 492 -37.27 -36.80 21.31
C THR A 492 -36.30 -35.85 22.00
N ALA A 493 -36.70 -34.59 22.20
CA ALA A 493 -35.87 -33.61 22.91
C ALA A 493 -35.50 -34.05 24.34
N ASN A 494 -36.34 -34.88 24.99
CA ASN A 494 -36.11 -35.41 26.33
C ASN A 494 -35.46 -36.82 26.33
N LYS A 495 -35.36 -37.47 25.16
CA LYS A 495 -34.72 -38.78 24.99
C LYS A 495 -34.00 -38.84 23.62
N PRO A 496 -32.81 -38.22 23.50
CA PRO A 496 -32.03 -38.20 22.26
C PRO A 496 -31.39 -39.56 21.96
N LEU A 497 -30.89 -39.76 20.73
CA LEU A 497 -30.08 -40.93 20.39
C LEU A 497 -28.72 -40.89 21.13
N PRO A 498 -28.16 -42.05 21.52
CA PRO A 498 -26.83 -42.14 22.10
C PRO A 498 -25.76 -41.76 21.06
N SER A 499 -24.68 -41.12 21.51
CA SER A 499 -23.57 -40.73 20.65
C SER A 499 -22.75 -41.96 20.20
N ALA A 500 -22.30 -41.94 18.94
CA ALA A 500 -21.39 -42.94 18.39
C ALA A 500 -19.91 -42.48 18.36
N VAL A 501 -19.59 -41.26 18.82
CA VAL A 501 -18.24 -40.67 18.73
C VAL A 501 -17.21 -41.45 19.55
N THR A 502 -17.41 -41.59 20.86
CA THR A 502 -16.53 -42.41 21.71
C THR A 502 -16.54 -43.89 21.29
N PRO A 503 -17.69 -44.53 21.02
CA PRO A 503 -17.72 -45.91 20.53
C PRO A 503 -16.89 -46.17 19.26
N VAL A 504 -16.88 -45.24 18.31
CA VAL A 504 -16.11 -45.36 17.05
C VAL A 504 -14.62 -45.05 17.27
N ALA A 505 -14.29 -44.09 18.14
CA ALA A 505 -12.91 -43.82 18.54
C ALA A 505 -12.26 -45.01 19.27
N LEU A 506 -13.04 -45.69 20.12
CA LEU A 506 -12.63 -46.92 20.80
C LEU A 506 -12.70 -48.17 19.91
N LYS A 507 -13.07 -48.01 18.63
CA LYS A 507 -13.26 -49.11 17.64
C LYS A 507 -14.29 -50.17 18.04
N THR A 508 -15.20 -49.85 18.96
CA THR A 508 -16.33 -50.72 19.31
C THR A 508 -17.44 -50.70 18.25
N ILE A 509 -17.44 -49.68 17.38
CA ILE A 509 -18.29 -49.55 16.19
C ILE A 509 -17.40 -49.16 15.00
N VAL A 510 -17.54 -49.82 13.84
CA VAL A 510 -16.78 -49.53 12.60
C VAL A 510 -17.73 -49.00 11.52
N PRO A 511 -17.59 -47.73 11.07
CA PRO A 511 -18.49 -47.13 10.08
C PRO A 511 -17.92 -47.26 8.66
N THR A 512 -17.99 -48.44 8.03
CA THR A 512 -17.81 -48.54 6.55
C THR A 512 -18.50 -49.79 5.99
N PRO A 513 -19.35 -49.70 4.94
CA PRO A 513 -19.69 -50.83 4.08
C PRO A 513 -18.61 -51.04 2.99
N PRO A 514 -18.34 -52.27 2.51
CA PRO A 514 -17.31 -52.52 1.51
C PRO A 514 -17.65 -51.84 0.18
N VAL A 515 -16.69 -51.10 -0.39
CA VAL A 515 -16.79 -50.51 -1.74
C VAL A 515 -16.50 -51.59 -2.77
N ALA A 516 -17.46 -51.88 -3.64
CA ALA A 516 -17.23 -52.71 -4.82
C ALA A 516 -16.43 -51.91 -5.85
N ALA A 517 -15.27 -52.42 -6.26
CA ALA A 517 -14.46 -51.82 -7.32
C ALA A 517 -15.16 -51.95 -8.69
N SER A 518 -15.03 -50.92 -9.52
CA SER A 518 -15.34 -51.01 -10.95
C SER A 518 -14.38 -51.99 -11.62
N PRO A 519 -14.82 -52.85 -12.57
CA PRO A 519 -13.96 -53.84 -13.23
C PRO A 519 -12.70 -53.25 -13.90
N ASP A 520 -12.73 -51.96 -14.24
CA ASP A 520 -11.74 -51.34 -15.14
C ASP A 520 -10.65 -50.53 -14.45
N THR A 521 -10.58 -50.51 -13.11
CA THR A 521 -9.50 -49.81 -12.41
C THR A 521 -8.32 -50.76 -12.14
N GLY A 522 -7.16 -50.48 -12.75
CA GLY A 522 -5.90 -51.18 -12.47
C GLY A 522 -5.20 -50.61 -11.23
N VAL A 523 -4.98 -51.44 -10.21
CA VAL A 523 -4.15 -51.10 -9.05
C VAL A 523 -2.67 -51.31 -9.43
N LEU A 524 -1.76 -50.44 -9.00
CA LEU A 524 -0.32 -50.50 -9.30
C LEU A 524 0.30 -51.89 -8.98
N ASP A 525 -0.29 -52.59 -8.01
CA ASP A 525 0.02 -53.98 -7.62
C ASP A 525 -0.11 -54.99 -8.78
N ARG A 526 -0.94 -54.71 -9.81
CA ARG A 526 -1.04 -55.52 -11.03
C ARG A 526 0.19 -55.43 -11.93
N HIS A 527 0.99 -54.37 -11.83
CA HIS A 527 2.19 -54.17 -12.66
C HIS A 527 3.48 -54.51 -11.93
N THR A 528 3.51 -54.43 -10.60
CA THR A 528 4.65 -54.87 -9.78
C THR A 528 4.53 -56.31 -9.28
N GLY A 529 3.34 -56.92 -9.42
CA GLY A 529 3.06 -58.31 -9.02
C GLY A 529 2.95 -58.54 -7.52
N THR A 530 3.15 -57.51 -6.69
CA THR A 530 3.07 -57.59 -5.22
C THR A 530 2.48 -56.30 -4.61
N PRO A 531 1.78 -56.38 -3.48
CA PRO A 531 1.23 -55.21 -2.78
C PRO A 531 2.35 -54.24 -2.39
N THR A 532 2.38 -53.07 -3.02
CA THR A 532 3.49 -52.12 -2.82
C THR A 532 3.04 -50.95 -1.94
N GLY A 533 3.58 -50.85 -0.73
CA GLY A 533 3.28 -49.74 0.18
C GLY A 533 3.84 -48.40 -0.35
N TYR A 534 3.15 -47.29 -0.05
CA TYR A 534 3.49 -45.95 -0.56
C TYR A 534 4.96 -45.54 -0.36
N ARG A 535 5.59 -45.94 0.76
CA ARG A 535 7.00 -45.64 1.06
C ARG A 535 8.00 -46.50 0.28
N SER A 536 7.54 -47.55 -0.39
CA SER A 536 8.35 -48.49 -1.15
C SER A 536 8.45 -48.13 -2.64
N ILE A 537 7.82 -47.02 -3.06
CA ILE A 537 7.87 -46.51 -4.43
C ILE A 537 9.19 -45.75 -4.61
N THR A 538 10.22 -46.43 -5.14
CA THR A 538 11.53 -45.84 -5.44
C THR A 538 11.61 -45.38 -6.90
N ALA A 539 12.57 -44.51 -7.24
CA ALA A 539 12.82 -44.10 -8.63
C ALA A 539 13.11 -45.30 -9.53
N GLU A 540 13.82 -46.31 -9.02
CA GLU A 540 14.09 -47.57 -9.73
C GLU A 540 12.82 -48.40 -9.99
N LEU A 541 11.86 -48.39 -9.06
CA LEU A 541 10.57 -49.07 -9.26
C LEU A 541 9.68 -48.35 -10.29
N VAL A 542 9.74 -47.01 -10.32
CA VAL A 542 9.05 -46.18 -11.33
C VAL A 542 9.71 -46.33 -12.70
N ASP A 543 11.04 -46.42 -12.77
CA ASP A 543 11.77 -46.69 -14.02
C ASP A 543 11.59 -48.12 -14.53
N ALA A 544 11.31 -49.08 -13.65
CA ALA A 544 11.02 -50.47 -14.01
C ALA A 544 9.59 -50.69 -14.55
N ALA A 545 8.65 -49.77 -14.28
CA ALA A 545 7.30 -49.83 -14.84
C ALA A 545 7.33 -49.41 -16.33
N ALA A 546 7.11 -50.35 -17.25
CA ALA A 546 7.16 -50.08 -18.69
C ALA A 546 6.11 -49.01 -19.11
N PRO A 547 6.51 -47.83 -19.64
CA PRO A 547 5.56 -46.75 -19.88
C PRO A 547 4.68 -47.00 -21.11
N TRP A 548 3.36 -46.85 -20.94
CA TRP A 548 2.35 -47.08 -21.98
C TRP A 548 2.48 -46.18 -23.22
N TRP A 549 3.25 -45.07 -23.15
CA TRP A 549 3.49 -44.13 -24.24
C TRP A 549 4.76 -44.39 -25.07
N ARG A 550 5.69 -45.27 -24.63
CA ARG A 550 7.00 -45.45 -25.29
C ARG A 550 6.96 -46.17 -26.66
N ASN A 551 5.82 -46.74 -27.05
CA ASN A 551 5.66 -47.48 -28.32
C ASN A 551 4.76 -46.77 -29.36
N ALA A 552 4.47 -45.48 -29.19
CA ALA A 552 3.60 -44.75 -30.12
C ALA A 552 4.23 -44.48 -31.50
N SER A 553 5.57 -44.43 -31.59
CA SER A 553 6.30 -44.12 -32.84
C SER A 553 6.58 -45.32 -33.74
N THR A 554 6.35 -46.55 -33.27
CA THR A 554 6.69 -47.79 -34.01
C THR A 554 5.47 -48.60 -34.47
N ARG A 555 4.24 -48.14 -34.18
CA ARG A 555 3.02 -48.79 -34.66
C ARG A 555 2.60 -48.23 -36.03
N PRO A 556 2.33 -49.07 -37.05
CA PRO A 556 1.79 -48.59 -38.31
C PRO A 556 0.43 -47.91 -38.07
N ILE A 557 0.34 -46.61 -38.38
CA ILE A 557 -0.91 -45.84 -38.36
C ILE A 557 -1.78 -46.37 -39.50
N LEU A 558 -2.58 -47.39 -39.20
CA LEU A 558 -3.53 -48.01 -40.11
C LEU A 558 -4.98 -47.84 -39.63
N THR A 559 -5.20 -47.10 -38.54
CA THR A 559 -6.53 -46.77 -38.00
C THR A 559 -6.37 -45.54 -37.08
N PRO A 560 -7.35 -44.61 -37.01
CA PRO A 560 -7.32 -43.58 -35.97
C PRO A 560 -7.19 -44.26 -34.61
N GLY A 561 -6.15 -43.90 -33.85
CA GLY A 561 -5.90 -44.49 -32.54
C GLY A 561 -7.03 -44.14 -31.55
N PRO A 562 -6.95 -44.62 -30.29
CA PRO A 562 -7.95 -44.36 -29.23
C PRO A 562 -8.03 -42.89 -28.78
N VAL A 563 -7.54 -41.95 -29.59
CA VAL A 563 -7.36 -40.53 -29.28
C VAL A 563 -7.82 -39.72 -30.50
N GLY A 564 -9.09 -39.83 -30.85
CA GLY A 564 -9.65 -39.31 -32.10
C GLY A 564 -9.67 -37.78 -32.21
N TYR A 565 -9.58 -37.04 -31.10
CA TYR A 565 -9.45 -35.56 -31.11
C TYR A 565 -8.19 -35.05 -31.83
N LEU A 566 -7.24 -35.93 -32.14
CA LEU A 566 -5.99 -35.60 -32.85
C LEU A 566 -6.05 -35.90 -34.35
N THR A 567 -7.22 -36.26 -34.89
CA THR A 567 -7.39 -36.61 -36.31
C THR A 567 -8.05 -35.47 -37.09
N ASP A 568 -7.76 -35.37 -38.39
CA ASP A 568 -8.37 -34.40 -39.29
C ASP A 568 -9.20 -35.15 -40.36
N VAL A 569 -10.13 -34.44 -41.01
CA VAL A 569 -10.92 -34.95 -42.14
C VAL A 569 -10.20 -34.61 -43.44
N VAL A 570 -9.98 -35.64 -44.27
CA VAL A 570 -9.35 -35.52 -45.59
C VAL A 570 -10.42 -35.70 -46.65
N LEU A 571 -10.57 -34.70 -47.52
CA LEU A 571 -11.49 -34.75 -48.67
C LEU A 571 -10.71 -34.96 -49.96
N ILE A 572 -11.24 -35.84 -50.80
CA ILE A 572 -10.63 -36.24 -52.06
C ILE A 572 -11.67 -36.07 -53.16
N ARG A 573 -11.36 -35.23 -54.14
CA ARG A 573 -12.25 -34.93 -55.26
C ARG A 573 -11.66 -35.44 -56.56
N GLU A 574 -12.37 -36.32 -57.23
CA GLU A 574 -12.07 -36.84 -58.57
C GLU A 574 -12.78 -35.96 -59.60
N GLN A 575 -12.00 -35.22 -60.40
CA GLN A 575 -12.52 -34.34 -61.45
C GLN A 575 -12.63 -35.06 -62.80
N ALA A 576 -13.77 -34.89 -63.48
CA ALA A 576 -14.01 -35.51 -64.79
C ALA A 576 -13.26 -34.79 -65.92
N ALA A 577 -12.05 -35.27 -66.28
CA ALA A 577 -11.23 -34.72 -67.38
C ALA A 577 -11.43 -35.47 -68.73
N PRO A 578 -10.96 -34.96 -69.90
CA PRO A 578 -11.07 -35.61 -71.22
C PRO A 578 -10.38 -36.99 -71.30
N ALA A 579 -10.88 -37.89 -72.16
CA ALA A 579 -10.87 -39.37 -72.12
C ALA A 579 -9.69 -40.21 -71.51
N TRP A 580 -8.51 -39.67 -71.17
CA TRP A 580 -7.35 -40.49 -70.73
C TRP A 580 -6.51 -39.93 -69.56
N THR A 581 -6.89 -38.79 -68.99
CA THR A 581 -6.31 -38.26 -67.75
C THR A 581 -7.35 -38.21 -66.64
N LEU A 582 -6.91 -38.44 -65.40
CA LEU A 582 -7.72 -38.28 -64.21
C LEU A 582 -7.00 -37.30 -63.27
N SER A 583 -7.70 -36.26 -62.82
CA SER A 583 -7.18 -35.34 -61.81
C SER A 583 -7.92 -35.59 -60.49
N THR A 584 -7.17 -35.84 -59.43
CA THR A 584 -7.68 -36.03 -58.09
C THR A 584 -7.12 -34.95 -57.20
N GLU A 585 -7.98 -34.05 -56.72
CA GLU A 585 -7.59 -33.06 -55.73
C GLU A 585 -7.70 -33.66 -54.33
N VAL A 586 -6.61 -33.58 -53.56
CA VAL A 586 -6.57 -34.02 -52.17
C VAL A 586 -6.42 -32.78 -51.30
N ARG A 587 -7.37 -32.59 -50.38
CA ARG A 587 -7.33 -31.50 -49.40
C ARG A 587 -7.15 -32.07 -48.00
N LEU A 588 -6.05 -31.69 -47.37
CA LEU A 588 -5.72 -32.13 -46.02
C LEU A 588 -6.22 -31.17 -44.95
N GLY A 589 -6.35 -31.69 -43.73
CA GLY A 589 -6.38 -30.88 -42.53
C GLY A 589 -7.65 -30.07 -42.36
N MET A 590 -8.82 -30.59 -42.76
CA MET A 590 -10.07 -30.01 -42.29
C MET A 590 -10.33 -30.49 -40.87
N ASP A 591 -10.55 -29.55 -39.96
CA ASP A 591 -11.08 -29.93 -38.66
C ASP A 591 -12.55 -30.35 -38.74
N PHE A 592 -13.03 -31.02 -37.70
CA PHE A 592 -14.43 -31.42 -37.56
C PHE A 592 -15.41 -30.23 -37.44
N ASP A 593 -14.88 -29.00 -37.35
CA ASP A 593 -15.68 -27.78 -37.45
C ASP A 593 -15.89 -27.30 -38.90
N GLY A 594 -15.22 -27.92 -39.87
CA GLY A 594 -15.32 -27.63 -41.30
C GLY A 594 -14.31 -26.57 -41.80
N ARG A 595 -13.33 -26.18 -40.98
CA ARG A 595 -12.31 -25.20 -41.36
C ARG A 595 -11.10 -25.91 -41.94
N THR A 596 -10.70 -25.53 -43.15
CA THR A 596 -9.45 -25.99 -43.75
C THR A 596 -8.28 -25.35 -43.04
N ARG A 597 -7.44 -26.15 -42.36
CA ARG A 597 -6.32 -25.62 -41.61
C ARG A 597 -5.10 -25.34 -42.52
N TRP A 598 -4.77 -26.16 -43.54
CA TRP A 598 -3.62 -25.94 -44.48
C TRP A 598 -3.73 -26.72 -45.82
N GLY A 599 -3.18 -26.17 -46.93
CA GLY A 599 -2.65 -26.85 -48.15
C GLY A 599 -3.44 -27.99 -48.84
N GLY A 600 -4.18 -27.67 -49.90
CA GLY A 600 -4.67 -28.66 -50.88
C GLY A 600 -3.71 -28.83 -52.05
N TRP A 601 -3.65 -30.02 -52.65
CA TRP A 601 -2.90 -30.22 -53.89
C TRP A 601 -3.65 -31.14 -54.84
N ALA A 602 -3.49 -30.86 -56.14
CA ALA A 602 -4.00 -31.73 -57.20
C ALA A 602 -2.97 -32.80 -57.55
N VAL A 603 -3.44 -34.02 -57.71
CA VAL A 603 -2.70 -35.16 -58.21
C VAL A 603 -3.29 -35.54 -59.56
N THR A 604 -2.50 -35.38 -60.62
CA THR A 604 -2.91 -35.84 -61.95
C THR A 604 -2.29 -37.21 -62.23
N GLN A 605 -3.12 -38.19 -62.55
CA GLN A 605 -2.70 -39.50 -63.00
C GLN A 605 -3.04 -39.67 -64.48
N THR A 606 -2.01 -39.91 -65.29
CA THR A 606 -2.18 -40.26 -66.70
C THR A 606 -2.35 -41.77 -66.81
N LEU A 607 -3.40 -42.21 -67.49
CA LEU A 607 -3.64 -43.63 -67.71
C LEU A 607 -3.04 -44.07 -69.05
N PRO A 608 -2.52 -45.31 -69.17
CA PRO A 608 -2.11 -45.85 -70.45
C PRO A 608 -3.27 -45.85 -71.46
N VAL A 609 -3.02 -45.61 -72.75
CA VAL A 609 -4.05 -45.52 -73.83
C VAL A 609 -4.99 -46.73 -73.90
N VAL A 610 -4.53 -47.90 -73.43
CA VAL A 610 -5.29 -49.17 -73.42
C VAL A 610 -6.00 -49.46 -72.09
N ALA A 611 -5.82 -48.63 -71.05
CA ALA A 611 -6.41 -48.83 -69.73
C ALA A 611 -7.77 -48.12 -69.62
N ARG A 612 -8.81 -48.84 -69.21
CA ARG A 612 -10.10 -48.22 -68.86
C ARG A 612 -9.97 -47.45 -67.54
N ARG A 613 -10.59 -46.27 -67.46
CA ARG A 613 -10.55 -45.36 -66.30
C ARG A 613 -10.88 -46.10 -64.99
N PRO A 614 -10.01 -46.08 -63.98
CA PRO A 614 -10.39 -46.55 -62.66
C PRO A 614 -11.36 -45.55 -62.04
N LYS A 615 -12.39 -46.07 -61.38
CA LYS A 615 -13.34 -45.36 -60.55
C LYS A 615 -12.90 -45.52 -59.10
N TRP A 616 -12.41 -44.47 -58.45
CA TRP A 616 -11.93 -44.52 -57.06
C TRP A 616 -13.10 -44.68 -56.11
N ILE A 617 -13.22 -45.77 -55.36
CA ILE A 617 -14.40 -46.10 -54.55
C ILE A 617 -14.22 -45.81 -53.06
N GLY A 618 -12.97 -45.60 -52.64
CA GLY A 618 -12.60 -45.36 -51.27
C GLY A 618 -11.16 -44.86 -51.21
N ALA A 619 -10.82 -44.28 -50.08
CA ALA A 619 -9.48 -43.82 -49.79
C ALA A 619 -9.19 -44.08 -48.33
N LEU A 620 -7.91 -44.30 -48.02
CA LEU A 620 -7.49 -44.76 -46.70
C LEU A 620 -6.10 -44.21 -46.41
N LEU A 621 -5.82 -43.93 -45.15
CA LEU A 621 -4.53 -43.44 -44.71
C LEU A 621 -3.67 -44.63 -44.28
N ALA A 622 -2.50 -44.80 -44.89
CA ALA A 622 -1.66 -45.98 -44.62
C ALA A 622 -0.16 -45.67 -44.68
N ARG A 623 0.60 -46.23 -43.74
CA ARG A 623 2.05 -46.46 -43.90
C ARG A 623 2.24 -47.87 -44.48
N THR A 624 2.52 -47.97 -45.76
CA THR A 624 2.96 -49.25 -46.34
C THR A 624 4.43 -49.49 -45.95
N ALA A 625 4.82 -50.73 -45.66
CA ALA A 625 6.18 -51.08 -45.22
C ALA A 625 7.31 -50.58 -46.15
N ALA A 626 7.00 -50.22 -47.40
CA ALA A 626 7.95 -49.69 -48.38
C ALA A 626 8.15 -48.15 -48.32
N ALA A 627 7.42 -47.40 -47.50
CA ALA A 627 7.55 -45.93 -47.41
C ALA A 627 7.65 -45.48 -45.94
N ALA A 628 8.67 -44.68 -45.62
CA ALA A 628 8.96 -44.21 -44.26
C ALA A 628 7.97 -43.15 -43.75
N ALA A 629 7.33 -42.39 -44.65
CA ALA A 629 6.32 -41.38 -44.35
C ALA A 629 4.90 -41.91 -44.63
N PRO A 630 3.87 -41.47 -43.89
CA PRO A 630 2.48 -41.87 -44.13
C PRO A 630 2.02 -41.29 -45.46
N GLY A 631 1.28 -42.09 -46.24
CA GLY A 631 0.69 -41.68 -47.51
C GLY A 631 -0.80 -41.96 -47.53
N LEU A 632 -1.51 -41.30 -48.45
CA LEU A 632 -2.91 -41.57 -48.73
C LEU A 632 -3.00 -42.65 -49.80
N MET A 633 -3.60 -43.79 -49.49
CA MET A 633 -3.83 -44.87 -50.45
C MET A 633 -5.24 -44.73 -51.04
N LEU A 634 -5.32 -44.54 -52.34
CA LEU A 634 -6.60 -44.56 -53.07
C LEU A 634 -6.88 -45.99 -53.52
N VAL A 635 -8.13 -46.41 -53.34
CA VAL A 635 -8.61 -47.73 -53.77
C VAL A 635 -9.77 -47.55 -54.72
N GLY A 636 -9.64 -48.13 -55.90
CA GLY A 636 -10.54 -47.95 -57.01
C GLY A 636 -10.86 -49.26 -57.69
N LEU A 637 -11.68 -49.18 -58.72
CA LEU A 637 -11.93 -50.28 -59.64
C LEU A 637 -11.76 -49.81 -61.08
N ARG A 638 -11.18 -50.63 -61.93
CA ARG A 638 -11.24 -50.45 -63.38
C ARG A 638 -11.95 -51.63 -64.02
N ARG A 639 -12.42 -51.46 -65.26
CA ARG A 639 -12.91 -52.58 -66.06
C ARG A 639 -11.72 -53.37 -66.61
N ALA A 640 -11.70 -54.67 -66.36
CA ALA A 640 -10.76 -55.63 -66.92
C ALA A 640 -10.76 -55.54 -68.45
N THR A 641 -9.59 -55.58 -69.07
CA THR A 641 -9.45 -55.44 -70.53
C THR A 641 -10.01 -56.63 -71.30
N GLN A 642 -10.03 -57.83 -70.71
CA GLN A 642 -10.36 -59.08 -71.42
C GLN A 642 -11.83 -59.53 -71.28
N ASN A 643 -12.43 -59.43 -70.09
CA ASN A 643 -13.78 -59.96 -69.82
C ASN A 643 -14.78 -58.89 -69.34
N ASN A 644 -14.37 -57.62 -69.35
CA ASN A 644 -15.15 -56.48 -68.89
C ASN A 644 -15.63 -56.59 -67.42
N ALA A 645 -15.10 -57.50 -66.61
CA ALA A 645 -15.39 -57.54 -65.17
C ALA A 645 -14.73 -56.36 -64.44
N TRP A 646 -15.15 -56.05 -63.21
CA TRP A 646 -14.46 -55.04 -62.41
C TRP A 646 -13.25 -55.63 -61.68
N GLU A 647 -12.10 -54.98 -61.81
CA GLU A 647 -10.83 -55.29 -61.13
C GLU A 647 -10.49 -54.16 -60.16
N PRO A 648 -10.18 -54.46 -58.88
CA PRO A 648 -9.72 -53.46 -57.96
C PRO A 648 -8.28 -53.07 -58.23
N VAL A 649 -8.06 -51.77 -58.10
CA VAL A 649 -6.78 -51.12 -58.25
C VAL A 649 -6.51 -50.26 -57.05
N TYR A 650 -5.23 -49.98 -56.83
CA TYR A 650 -4.82 -49.02 -55.83
C TYR A 650 -3.67 -48.17 -56.33
N CYS A 651 -3.56 -46.96 -55.79
CA CYS A 651 -2.35 -46.17 -55.88
C CYS A 651 -2.04 -45.55 -54.52
N SER A 652 -0.75 -45.34 -54.25
CA SER A 652 -0.30 -44.62 -53.06
C SER A 652 0.02 -43.18 -53.48
N VAL A 653 -0.55 -42.23 -52.74
CA VAL A 653 -0.39 -40.79 -52.92
C VAL A 653 0.48 -40.28 -51.76
N PRO A 654 1.63 -39.65 -52.02
CA PRO A 654 2.49 -39.12 -50.96
C PRO A 654 1.84 -37.90 -50.28
N ALA A 655 2.07 -37.76 -48.97
CA ALA A 655 1.41 -36.77 -48.11
C ALA A 655 1.89 -35.31 -48.26
N GLN A 656 2.89 -35.01 -49.09
CA GLN A 656 3.39 -33.64 -49.29
C GLN A 656 3.28 -33.13 -50.73
N GLY A 657 2.49 -33.82 -51.58
CA GLY A 657 2.37 -33.49 -53.00
C GLY A 657 3.59 -33.96 -53.82
N GLY A 658 3.35 -34.62 -54.95
CA GLY A 658 4.40 -35.19 -55.80
C GLY A 658 3.81 -36.10 -56.89
N PRO A 659 4.62 -36.55 -57.87
CA PRO A 659 4.14 -37.42 -58.94
C PRO A 659 3.65 -38.74 -58.36
N VAL A 660 2.42 -39.13 -58.72
CA VAL A 660 1.80 -40.36 -58.22
C VAL A 660 2.06 -41.52 -59.18
N PRO A 661 2.52 -42.68 -58.68
CA PRO A 661 2.74 -43.86 -59.53
C PRO A 661 1.42 -44.35 -60.16
N ALA A 662 1.53 -45.02 -61.32
CA ALA A 662 0.37 -45.60 -61.99
C ALA A 662 -0.37 -46.60 -61.07
N ALA A 663 -1.70 -46.61 -61.16
CA ALA A 663 -2.54 -47.49 -60.35
C ALA A 663 -2.18 -48.96 -60.61
N LYS A 664 -1.86 -49.67 -59.54
CA LYS A 664 -1.53 -51.10 -59.57
C LYS A 664 -2.79 -51.91 -59.44
N VAL A 665 -2.88 -52.97 -60.24
CA VAL A 665 -3.98 -53.93 -60.22
C VAL A 665 -3.67 -54.94 -59.14
N LEU A 666 -4.61 -55.14 -58.21
CA LEU A 666 -4.50 -56.24 -57.27
C LEU A 666 -4.78 -57.54 -58.02
N ALA A 667 -4.05 -58.61 -57.68
CA ALA A 667 -4.12 -59.91 -58.38
C ALA A 667 -5.58 -60.32 -58.69
N PRO A 668 -5.85 -60.87 -59.89
CA PRO A 668 -7.17 -60.87 -60.50
C PRO A 668 -8.21 -61.51 -59.58
N PHE A 669 -9.17 -60.70 -59.16
CA PHE A 669 -10.40 -61.15 -58.54
C PHE A 669 -11.14 -61.93 -59.63
N GLY A 670 -11.63 -63.14 -59.34
CA GLY A 670 -12.65 -63.75 -60.18
C GLY A 670 -13.74 -62.71 -60.44
N GLY A 671 -14.03 -62.43 -61.71
CA GLY A 671 -14.61 -61.14 -62.13
C GLY A 671 -15.77 -60.66 -61.26
N ILE A 672 -15.66 -59.45 -60.69
CA ILE A 672 -16.73 -58.84 -59.91
C ILE A 672 -17.83 -58.40 -60.90
N GLY A 673 -18.95 -59.12 -60.84
CA GLY A 673 -20.02 -59.08 -61.83
C GLY A 673 -20.77 -57.76 -61.95
N THR A 674 -20.92 -56.97 -60.87
CA THR A 674 -21.83 -55.79 -60.85
C THR A 674 -21.58 -54.75 -59.73
N ARG A 675 -22.48 -53.74 -59.62
CA ARG A 675 -22.31 -52.41 -58.98
C ARG A 675 -21.57 -52.49 -57.64
N LEU A 676 -20.34 -51.99 -57.62
CA LEU A 676 -19.53 -52.00 -56.42
C LEU A 676 -19.83 -50.81 -55.50
N ALA A 677 -19.74 -51.03 -54.19
CA ALA A 677 -20.39 -50.22 -53.16
C ALA A 677 -19.41 -49.38 -52.32
N ALA A 678 -18.40 -49.98 -51.67
CA ALA A 678 -17.40 -49.26 -50.84
C ALA A 678 -16.14 -50.11 -50.54
N ALA A 679 -15.07 -49.52 -50.01
CA ALA A 679 -13.87 -50.26 -49.55
C ALA A 679 -13.18 -49.61 -48.33
N THR A 680 -12.52 -50.41 -47.49
CA THR A 680 -11.69 -49.97 -46.33
C THR A 680 -10.48 -50.88 -46.09
N MET A 681 -9.55 -50.51 -45.20
CA MET A 681 -8.41 -51.34 -44.77
C MET A 681 -8.44 -51.56 -43.27
N ARG A 682 -7.94 -52.72 -42.84
CA ARG A 682 -7.82 -53.10 -41.43
C ARG A 682 -6.49 -53.82 -41.16
N PRO A 683 -6.00 -53.83 -39.91
CA PRO A 683 -4.98 -54.77 -39.49
C PRO A 683 -5.52 -56.20 -39.56
N GLY A 684 -4.77 -57.09 -40.21
CA GLY A 684 -5.00 -58.52 -40.21
C GLY A 684 -4.36 -59.22 -39.01
N ALA A 685 -4.76 -60.46 -38.77
CA ALA A 685 -4.38 -61.22 -37.58
C ALA A 685 -2.85 -61.39 -37.40
N SER A 686 -2.07 -61.36 -38.48
CA SER A 686 -0.60 -61.50 -38.45
C SER A 686 0.15 -60.16 -38.51
N GLY A 687 -0.53 -59.03 -38.29
CA GLY A 687 0.05 -57.68 -38.42
C GLY A 687 0.21 -57.19 -39.87
N SER A 688 -0.20 -57.98 -40.86
CA SER A 688 -0.33 -57.57 -42.26
C SER A 688 -1.56 -56.70 -42.46
N THR A 689 -1.61 -55.87 -43.50
CA THR A 689 -2.78 -55.03 -43.77
C THR A 689 -3.73 -55.70 -44.76
N GLU A 690 -5.01 -55.80 -44.41
CA GLU A 690 -6.09 -56.36 -45.25
C GLU A 690 -6.88 -55.22 -45.91
N LEU A 691 -7.05 -55.29 -47.24
CA LEU A 691 -8.00 -54.48 -47.99
C LEU A 691 -9.34 -55.20 -48.08
N VAL A 692 -10.39 -54.56 -47.59
CA VAL A 692 -11.77 -55.05 -47.61
C VAL A 692 -12.57 -54.28 -48.66
N VAL A 693 -13.21 -55.00 -49.58
CA VAL A 693 -14.03 -54.42 -50.66
C VAL A 693 -15.44 -54.99 -50.60
N LEU A 694 -16.44 -54.11 -50.73
CA LEU A 694 -17.87 -54.44 -50.75
C LEU A 694 -18.50 -54.16 -52.10
N TRP A 695 -19.27 -55.12 -52.63
CA TRP A 695 -20.03 -54.95 -53.87
C TRP A 695 -21.42 -55.57 -53.83
N GLU A 696 -22.28 -55.09 -54.71
CA GLU A 696 -23.58 -55.66 -54.97
C GLU A 696 -23.50 -56.64 -56.13
N ASP A 697 -23.89 -57.88 -55.87
CA ASP A 697 -24.13 -58.86 -56.93
C ASP A 697 -25.46 -58.52 -57.63
N SER A 698 -25.55 -58.69 -58.94
CA SER A 698 -26.76 -58.39 -59.71
C SER A 698 -27.48 -59.62 -60.20
N PHE A 699 -26.88 -60.80 -60.03
CA PHE A 699 -27.60 -62.05 -60.21
C PHE A 699 -28.38 -62.41 -58.94
N GLU A 700 -27.91 -61.98 -57.77
CA GLU A 700 -28.61 -62.10 -56.47
C GLU A 700 -28.56 -60.76 -55.72
N PRO A 701 -29.66 -60.28 -55.12
CA PRO A 701 -29.69 -59.00 -54.41
C PRO A 701 -29.02 -59.09 -53.02
N THR A 702 -27.76 -59.52 -52.95
CA THR A 702 -26.94 -59.63 -51.73
C THR A 702 -25.74 -58.69 -51.80
N LEU A 703 -25.34 -58.14 -50.64
CA LEU A 703 -24.11 -57.35 -50.52
C LEU A 703 -22.97 -58.31 -50.14
N ARG A 704 -21.93 -58.38 -50.97
CA ARG A 704 -20.79 -59.28 -50.77
C ARG A 704 -19.55 -58.51 -50.35
N ILE A 705 -18.73 -59.14 -49.51
CA ILE A 705 -17.52 -58.56 -48.92
C ILE A 705 -16.35 -59.51 -49.12
N ARG A 706 -15.20 -59.00 -49.57
CA ARG A 706 -13.94 -59.76 -49.68
C ARG A 706 -12.80 -58.97 -49.05
N ALA A 707 -11.92 -59.65 -48.33
CA ALA A 707 -10.69 -59.10 -47.76
C ALA A 707 -9.45 -59.71 -48.45
N ASN A 708 -8.41 -58.91 -48.73
CA ASN A 708 -7.16 -59.35 -49.35
C ASN A 708 -5.93 -58.66 -48.73
N TYR A 709 -4.82 -59.38 -48.50
CA TYR A 709 -3.62 -58.82 -47.87
C TYR A 709 -2.76 -57.97 -48.83
N LEU A 710 -2.44 -56.74 -48.43
CA LEU A 710 -1.69 -55.78 -49.23
C LEU A 710 -0.17 -55.88 -49.10
N ALA A 711 0.34 -56.33 -47.95
CA ALA A 711 1.79 -56.43 -47.70
C ALA A 711 2.45 -57.61 -48.46
N ASN A 712 1.67 -58.60 -48.88
CA ASN A 712 2.10 -59.68 -49.75
C ASN A 712 1.00 -59.99 -50.78
N PRO A 713 0.94 -59.26 -51.92
CA PRO A 713 -0.15 -59.40 -52.89
C PRO A 713 -0.18 -60.78 -53.59
N ALA A 714 0.82 -61.63 -53.39
CA ALA A 714 0.84 -63.02 -53.84
C ALA A 714 0.19 -63.99 -52.84
N ALA A 715 0.02 -63.61 -51.57
CA ALA A 715 -0.71 -64.37 -50.57
C ALA A 715 -2.22 -64.08 -50.71
N THR A 716 -2.87 -64.72 -51.68
CA THR A 716 -4.32 -64.65 -51.84
C THR A 716 -5.01 -65.57 -50.84
N THR A 717 -5.99 -65.04 -50.09
CA THR A 717 -6.93 -65.86 -49.31
C THR A 717 -8.33 -65.49 -49.79
N ASP A 718 -8.94 -66.40 -50.54
CA ASP A 718 -10.00 -66.07 -51.49
C ASP A 718 -11.41 -66.07 -50.86
N TRP A 719 -11.58 -65.44 -49.70
CA TRP A 719 -12.83 -65.51 -48.92
C TRP A 719 -13.81 -64.40 -49.29
N VAL A 720 -15.05 -64.78 -49.61
CA VAL A 720 -16.19 -63.86 -49.81
C VAL A 720 -17.26 -64.18 -48.77
N THR A 721 -17.65 -63.19 -47.98
CA THR A 721 -18.77 -63.31 -47.03
C THR A 721 -19.97 -62.54 -47.60
N SER A 722 -21.16 -63.14 -47.55
CA SER A 722 -22.43 -62.49 -47.91
C SER A 722 -23.08 -61.86 -46.68
N LEU A 723 -23.56 -60.63 -46.83
CA LEU A 723 -24.33 -59.95 -45.80
C LEU A 723 -25.82 -60.20 -46.10
N ASP A 724 -26.39 -61.19 -45.42
CA ASP A 724 -27.78 -61.61 -45.65
C ASP A 724 -28.77 -60.50 -45.28
N LYS A 725 -29.78 -60.29 -46.15
CA LYS A 725 -30.83 -59.25 -46.05
C LYS A 725 -30.29 -57.81 -46.06
N ARG A 726 -29.71 -57.40 -47.19
CA ARG A 726 -29.33 -56.00 -47.44
C ARG A 726 -30.52 -55.04 -47.30
N PRO A 727 -30.33 -53.83 -46.76
CA PRO A 727 -31.31 -52.75 -46.87
C PRO A 727 -31.36 -52.23 -48.32
N THR A 728 -32.54 -51.82 -48.79
CA THR A 728 -32.64 -51.06 -50.04
C THR A 728 -32.00 -49.69 -49.82
N ALA A 729 -30.88 -49.41 -50.49
CA ALA A 729 -30.08 -48.21 -50.26
C ALA A 729 -29.63 -47.58 -51.59
N SER A 730 -29.50 -46.24 -51.62
CA SER A 730 -28.96 -45.49 -52.76
C SER A 730 -27.43 -45.47 -52.77
N ALA A 731 -26.80 -45.59 -51.59
CA ALA A 731 -25.35 -45.64 -51.42
C ALA A 731 -24.94 -46.50 -50.21
N TYR A 732 -23.72 -47.02 -50.23
CA TYR A 732 -23.10 -47.74 -49.11
C TYR A 732 -21.74 -47.15 -48.79
N ALA A 733 -21.32 -47.27 -47.53
CA ALA A 733 -20.01 -46.90 -47.04
C ALA A 733 -19.52 -47.95 -46.04
N VAL A 734 -18.20 -48.08 -45.88
CA VAL A 734 -17.60 -48.98 -44.88
C VAL A 734 -16.47 -48.27 -44.16
N SER A 735 -16.32 -48.55 -42.88
CA SER A 735 -15.19 -48.10 -42.07
C SER A 735 -14.75 -49.21 -41.09
N THR A 736 -13.54 -49.08 -40.55
CA THR A 736 -13.06 -49.95 -39.47
C THR A 736 -13.45 -49.37 -38.12
N VAL A 737 -13.84 -50.24 -37.20
CA VAL A 737 -14.08 -49.84 -35.80
C VAL A 737 -12.74 -49.88 -35.07
N PRO A 738 -12.30 -48.78 -34.41
CA PRO A 738 -11.05 -48.78 -33.65
C PRO A 738 -11.07 -49.85 -32.54
N ALA A 739 -9.95 -50.53 -32.33
CA ALA A 739 -9.84 -51.51 -31.27
C ALA A 739 -9.83 -50.82 -29.89
N LEU A 740 -10.79 -51.16 -29.03
CA LEU A 740 -10.75 -50.79 -27.62
C LEU A 740 -9.55 -51.49 -26.92
N PRO A 741 -9.08 -51.01 -25.75
CA PRO A 741 -7.80 -51.43 -25.14
C PRO A 741 -7.61 -52.94 -24.89
N SER A 742 -8.67 -53.75 -25.02
CA SER A 742 -8.66 -55.21 -24.93
C SER A 742 -7.98 -55.94 -26.11
N GLY A 743 -7.49 -55.21 -27.12
CA GLY A 743 -6.43 -55.71 -28.01
C GLY A 743 -6.83 -56.66 -29.14
N GLN A 744 -8.12 -56.77 -29.50
CA GLN A 744 -8.54 -57.48 -30.72
C GLN A 744 -9.12 -56.52 -31.78
N PRO A 745 -8.38 -56.19 -32.86
CA PRO A 745 -8.91 -55.42 -33.99
C PRO A 745 -9.77 -56.33 -34.89
N GLY A 746 -11.09 -56.26 -34.71
CA GLY A 746 -12.01 -57.28 -35.24
C GLY A 746 -13.13 -56.79 -36.16
N ASP A 747 -13.70 -55.62 -35.93
CA ASP A 747 -15.00 -55.28 -36.50
C ASP A 747 -14.93 -54.20 -37.59
N LEU A 748 -15.75 -54.39 -38.61
CA LEU A 748 -16.04 -53.44 -39.68
C LEU A 748 -17.43 -52.87 -39.45
N LEU A 749 -17.58 -51.55 -39.57
CA LEU A 749 -18.88 -50.91 -39.67
C LEU A 749 -19.23 -50.76 -41.16
N VAL A 750 -20.29 -51.43 -41.60
CA VAL A 750 -20.89 -51.20 -42.91
C VAL A 750 -22.15 -50.38 -42.72
N ALA A 751 -22.26 -49.27 -43.45
CA ALA A 751 -23.40 -48.38 -43.41
C ALA A 751 -24.04 -48.26 -44.80
N ALA A 752 -25.36 -48.25 -44.85
CA ALA A 752 -26.16 -48.17 -46.06
C ALA A 752 -27.17 -47.02 -45.91
N LEU A 753 -27.21 -46.12 -46.89
CA LEU A 753 -28.09 -44.96 -46.87
C LEU A 753 -29.31 -45.20 -47.76
N GLY A 754 -30.49 -45.30 -47.14
CA GLY A 754 -31.78 -45.42 -47.82
C GLY A 754 -32.59 -44.13 -47.78
N VAL A 755 -33.49 -43.95 -48.75
CA VAL A 755 -34.35 -42.78 -48.88
C VAL A 755 -35.79 -43.21 -49.12
N GLU A 756 -36.72 -42.58 -48.40
CA GLU A 756 -38.15 -42.84 -48.57
C GLU A 756 -38.82 -41.75 -49.40
N ASN A 757 -39.77 -42.16 -50.26
CA ASN A 757 -40.64 -41.28 -51.03
C ASN A 757 -41.74 -40.66 -50.13
N VAL A 758 -41.34 -39.82 -49.19
CA VAL A 758 -42.21 -38.97 -48.37
C VAL A 758 -42.12 -37.51 -48.86
N PRO A 759 -43.12 -36.63 -48.55
CA PRO A 759 -43.20 -35.27 -49.11
C PRO A 759 -41.98 -34.38 -48.86
N HIS A 760 -41.10 -34.78 -47.93
CA HIS A 760 -39.78 -34.21 -47.71
C HIS A 760 -38.80 -35.39 -47.59
N PRO A 761 -37.60 -35.35 -48.20
CA PRO A 761 -36.68 -36.49 -48.18
C PRO A 761 -36.17 -36.76 -46.76
N VAL A 762 -36.51 -37.93 -46.20
CA VAL A 762 -35.97 -38.42 -44.92
C VAL A 762 -34.93 -39.49 -45.20
N TRP A 763 -33.72 -39.24 -44.70
CA TRP A 763 -32.56 -40.09 -44.84
C TRP A 763 -32.48 -41.11 -43.71
N LYS A 764 -32.37 -42.39 -44.04
CA LYS A 764 -32.21 -43.47 -43.06
C LYS A 764 -30.88 -44.17 -43.29
N LEU A 765 -30.00 -44.13 -42.30
CA LEU A 765 -28.77 -44.89 -42.27
C LEU A 765 -29.05 -46.22 -41.59
N SER A 766 -28.82 -47.32 -42.28
CA SER A 766 -28.74 -48.64 -41.64
C SER A 766 -27.29 -49.02 -41.49
N TRP A 767 -26.91 -49.59 -40.36
CA TRP A 767 -25.54 -50.09 -40.17
C TRP A 767 -25.49 -51.49 -39.57
N ALA A 768 -24.42 -52.22 -39.86
CA ALA A 768 -24.08 -53.50 -39.24
C ALA A 768 -22.58 -53.53 -38.93
N THR A 769 -22.22 -54.00 -37.73
CA THR A 769 -20.83 -54.33 -37.40
C THR A 769 -20.56 -55.82 -37.50
N GLY A 770 -19.37 -56.20 -37.95
CA GLY A 770 -18.95 -57.59 -37.96
C GLY A 770 -17.55 -57.75 -38.53
N THR A 771 -16.98 -58.94 -38.39
CA THR A 771 -15.68 -59.22 -38.98
C THR A 771 -15.88 -59.70 -40.44
N PRO A 772 -14.99 -59.36 -41.39
CA PRO A 772 -15.16 -59.77 -42.78
C PRO A 772 -15.13 -61.29 -42.98
N HIS A 773 -14.54 -62.03 -42.04
CA HIS A 773 -14.46 -63.50 -42.03
C HIS A 773 -15.43 -64.16 -41.03
N GLY A 774 -16.31 -63.39 -40.38
CA GLY A 774 -17.16 -63.88 -39.29
C GLY A 774 -18.62 -63.42 -39.41
N THR A 775 -19.37 -63.64 -38.34
CA THR A 775 -20.80 -63.33 -38.29
C THR A 775 -21.03 -61.83 -38.15
N TRP A 776 -21.97 -61.30 -38.91
CA TRP A 776 -22.35 -59.90 -38.87
C TRP A 776 -23.53 -59.67 -37.93
N SER A 777 -23.53 -58.56 -37.22
CA SER A 777 -24.67 -58.12 -36.43
C SER A 777 -25.87 -57.72 -37.32
N PRO A 778 -27.11 -57.80 -36.82
CA PRO A 778 -28.27 -57.39 -37.61
C PRO A 778 -28.27 -55.87 -37.86
N TRP A 779 -28.72 -55.44 -39.03
CA TRP A 779 -28.82 -54.03 -39.39
C TRP A 779 -29.61 -53.21 -38.36
N ARG A 780 -29.01 -52.13 -37.86
CA ARG A 780 -29.63 -51.13 -36.98
C ARG A 780 -30.06 -49.93 -37.82
N ARG A 781 -31.32 -49.49 -37.69
CA ARG A 781 -31.85 -48.31 -38.39
C ARG A 781 -31.61 -47.07 -37.54
N LEU A 782 -31.04 -46.05 -38.18
CA LEU A 782 -30.75 -44.73 -37.62
C LEU A 782 -31.32 -43.66 -38.57
N GLU A 783 -32.10 -42.72 -38.05
CA GLU A 783 -32.68 -41.63 -38.87
C GLU A 783 -31.78 -40.40 -38.84
N VAL A 784 -31.36 -39.91 -40.00
CA VAL A 784 -30.39 -38.81 -40.17
C VAL A 784 -31.08 -37.67 -40.94
N GLY A 785 -32.18 -37.09 -40.45
CA GLY A 785 -32.96 -36.18 -41.32
C GLY A 785 -34.19 -35.42 -40.81
N ARG A 786 -34.51 -35.37 -39.51
CA ARG A 786 -35.58 -34.46 -39.01
C ARG A 786 -35.07 -33.16 -38.39
N ALA A 787 -33.82 -33.12 -37.98
CA ALA A 787 -33.19 -31.97 -37.33
C ALA A 787 -31.93 -31.45 -38.05
N ALA A 788 -31.53 -32.08 -39.17
CA ALA A 788 -30.14 -31.97 -39.63
C ALA A 788 -29.91 -31.51 -41.08
N THR A 789 -30.83 -31.57 -42.04
CA THR A 789 -30.56 -31.05 -43.40
C THR A 789 -31.86 -30.61 -44.10
N GLY A 790 -31.90 -29.36 -44.61
CA GLY A 790 -33.02 -28.87 -45.46
C GLY A 790 -33.12 -29.66 -46.79
N THR A 791 -34.26 -29.54 -47.49
CA THR A 791 -34.72 -30.30 -48.69
C THR A 791 -33.67 -30.47 -49.80
N ALA A 792 -32.67 -31.30 -49.56
CA ALA A 792 -31.60 -31.60 -50.51
C ALA A 792 -31.97 -32.83 -51.36
N PRO A 793 -31.60 -32.86 -52.65
CA PRO A 793 -31.79 -34.02 -53.52
C PRO A 793 -30.89 -35.19 -53.10
N LEU A 794 -31.07 -36.33 -53.76
CA LEU A 794 -30.42 -37.58 -53.35
C LEU A 794 -28.88 -37.50 -53.49
N PRO A 795 -28.04 -37.70 -52.43
CA PRO A 795 -26.62 -37.94 -52.50
C PRO A 795 -26.23 -38.94 -53.56
N ALA A 796 -25.23 -38.51 -54.32
CA ALA A 796 -24.54 -39.34 -55.28
C ALA A 796 -23.29 -39.99 -54.64
N ASP A 797 -22.76 -39.48 -53.52
CA ASP A 797 -21.66 -40.11 -52.75
C ASP A 797 -21.86 -40.00 -51.22
N VAL A 798 -21.46 -41.04 -50.48
CA VAL A 798 -21.55 -41.13 -49.01
C VAL A 798 -20.30 -41.80 -48.43
N ALA A 799 -19.80 -41.31 -47.30
CA ALA A 799 -18.71 -41.91 -46.54
C ALA A 799 -19.01 -41.88 -45.03
N VAL A 800 -18.52 -42.89 -44.29
CA VAL A 800 -18.66 -42.98 -42.84
C VAL A 800 -17.32 -43.27 -42.17
N SER A 801 -17.14 -42.83 -40.94
CA SER A 801 -15.98 -43.13 -40.09
C SER A 801 -16.39 -43.18 -38.63
N VAL A 802 -15.72 -44.02 -37.84
CA VAL A 802 -15.99 -44.18 -36.40
C VAL A 802 -14.71 -43.98 -35.62
N THR A 803 -14.74 -43.09 -34.62
CA THR A 803 -13.62 -42.85 -33.70
C THR A 803 -14.12 -42.16 -32.44
N ASP A 804 -13.40 -42.30 -31.33
CA ASP A 804 -13.66 -41.55 -30.10
C ASP A 804 -13.08 -40.14 -30.25
N LEU A 805 -13.92 -39.14 -30.57
CA LEU A 805 -13.49 -37.78 -30.88
C LEU A 805 -13.24 -36.91 -29.65
N ASP A 806 -13.80 -37.21 -28.48
CA ASP A 806 -13.62 -36.40 -27.27
C ASP A 806 -12.77 -37.08 -26.18
N GLY A 807 -12.42 -38.35 -26.37
CA GLY A 807 -11.55 -39.13 -25.50
C GLY A 807 -12.25 -39.67 -24.26
N ASP A 808 -13.59 -39.75 -24.28
CA ASP A 808 -14.39 -40.26 -23.16
C ASP A 808 -14.47 -41.80 -23.11
N GLY A 809 -13.95 -42.48 -24.14
CA GLY A 809 -13.94 -43.93 -24.30
C GLY A 809 -15.12 -44.50 -25.09
N ASN A 810 -16.11 -43.68 -25.46
CA ASN A 810 -17.22 -44.06 -26.33
C ASN A 810 -16.89 -43.74 -27.80
N LEU A 811 -17.51 -44.48 -28.73
CA LEU A 811 -17.26 -44.28 -30.15
C LEU A 811 -18.21 -43.23 -30.73
N ASP A 812 -17.72 -42.33 -31.59
CA ASP A 812 -18.54 -41.36 -32.32
C ASP A 812 -18.66 -41.70 -33.80
N LEU A 813 -19.80 -41.39 -34.40
CA LEU A 813 -20.09 -41.66 -35.81
C LEU A 813 -20.00 -40.38 -36.65
N ILE A 814 -19.09 -40.38 -37.63
CA ILE A 814 -18.93 -39.28 -38.58
C ILE A 814 -19.51 -39.72 -39.93
N VAL A 815 -20.43 -38.93 -40.48
CA VAL A 815 -21.09 -39.19 -41.76
C VAL A 815 -20.88 -38.00 -42.70
N THR A 816 -20.36 -38.25 -43.89
CA THR A 816 -20.18 -37.26 -44.94
C THR A 816 -21.04 -37.64 -46.15
N MET A 817 -21.82 -36.69 -46.68
CA MET A 817 -22.73 -36.89 -47.81
C MET A 817 -22.53 -35.80 -48.86
N THR A 818 -22.50 -36.18 -50.14
CA THR A 818 -22.34 -35.24 -51.27
C THR A 818 -23.50 -35.36 -52.25
N PHE A 819 -24.17 -34.25 -52.53
CA PHE A 819 -25.33 -34.14 -53.44
C PHE A 819 -25.23 -32.90 -54.33
N ASP A 820 -25.96 -32.87 -55.43
CA ASP A 820 -26.09 -31.70 -56.31
C ASP A 820 -26.97 -30.63 -55.63
N ASP A 821 -26.49 -29.40 -55.44
CA ASP A 821 -27.29 -28.32 -54.83
C ASP A 821 -27.96 -27.50 -55.95
N PRO A 822 -29.30 -27.44 -56.04
CA PRO A 822 -29.99 -26.74 -57.13
C PRO A 822 -29.87 -25.22 -56.99
N ALA A 823 -29.28 -24.53 -57.98
CA ALA A 823 -29.23 -23.07 -58.04
C ALA A 823 -30.63 -22.48 -58.35
N PRO A 824 -31.09 -21.39 -57.68
CA PRO A 824 -32.45 -20.84 -57.85
C PRO A 824 -32.79 -20.28 -59.24
N ASP A 825 -31.80 -20.00 -60.09
CA ASP A 825 -31.94 -19.26 -61.35
C ASP A 825 -31.60 -20.07 -62.62
N GLY A 826 -31.39 -21.39 -62.50
CA GLY A 826 -31.19 -22.29 -63.65
C GLY A 826 -29.78 -22.32 -64.24
N THR A 827 -28.77 -21.80 -63.53
CA THR A 827 -27.34 -21.91 -63.89
C THR A 827 -26.72 -23.27 -63.48
N PRO A 828 -25.49 -23.65 -63.96
CA PRO A 828 -24.96 -25.01 -63.79
C PRO A 828 -24.86 -25.45 -62.32
N GLN A 829 -25.31 -26.68 -62.04
CA GLN A 829 -25.39 -27.27 -60.70
C GLN A 829 -23.98 -27.48 -60.08
N THR A 830 -23.81 -27.10 -58.81
CA THR A 830 -22.59 -27.37 -58.05
C THR A 830 -22.85 -28.44 -56.98
N ARG A 831 -21.91 -29.38 -56.82
CA ARG A 831 -22.00 -30.42 -55.79
C ARG A 831 -21.48 -29.93 -54.45
N VAL A 832 -22.28 -30.14 -53.41
CA VAL A 832 -22.00 -29.71 -52.03
C VAL A 832 -21.81 -30.93 -51.14
N THR A 833 -20.79 -30.88 -50.28
CA THR A 833 -20.48 -31.95 -49.31
C THR A 833 -20.86 -31.48 -47.90
N ARG A 834 -21.71 -32.25 -47.21
CA ARG A 834 -22.12 -32.00 -45.83
C ARG A 834 -21.59 -33.07 -44.88
N GLN A 835 -21.19 -32.66 -43.68
CA GLN A 835 -20.77 -33.52 -42.59
C GLN A 835 -21.77 -33.45 -41.43
N LEU A 836 -21.97 -34.61 -40.79
CA LEU A 836 -22.69 -34.77 -39.54
C LEU A 836 -21.86 -35.64 -38.58
N ILE A 837 -21.87 -35.28 -37.31
CA ILE A 837 -21.21 -36.05 -36.24
C ILE A 837 -22.27 -36.44 -35.21
N GLY A 838 -22.32 -37.74 -34.94
CA GLY A 838 -23.13 -38.33 -33.88
C GLY A 838 -22.24 -38.72 -32.71
N TRP A 839 -22.38 -38.01 -31.60
CA TRP A 839 -21.64 -38.24 -30.37
C TRP A 839 -22.25 -39.40 -29.59
N GLY A 840 -21.41 -40.30 -29.07
CA GLY A 840 -21.81 -41.46 -28.27
C GLY A 840 -22.64 -42.47 -29.06
N LEU A 841 -22.08 -43.03 -30.13
CA LEU A 841 -22.67 -44.16 -30.88
C LEU A 841 -22.66 -45.42 -30.02
N ARG A 842 -23.86 -45.89 -29.68
CA ARG A 842 -24.05 -47.12 -28.91
C ARG A 842 -24.15 -48.34 -29.83
N PRO A 843 -23.79 -49.55 -29.36
CA PRO A 843 -23.88 -50.78 -30.15
C PRO A 843 -25.29 -51.14 -30.65
N ASP A 844 -26.35 -50.57 -30.06
CA ASP A 844 -27.73 -50.76 -30.53
C ASP A 844 -28.11 -49.85 -31.71
N GLY A 845 -27.22 -48.92 -32.08
CA GLY A 845 -27.40 -47.97 -33.17
C GLY A 845 -28.02 -46.64 -32.77
N THR A 846 -28.21 -46.40 -31.47
CA THR A 846 -28.58 -45.09 -30.96
C THR A 846 -27.35 -44.18 -30.91
N VAL A 847 -27.54 -42.93 -31.29
CA VAL A 847 -26.55 -41.86 -31.13
C VAL A 847 -27.09 -40.94 -30.07
N GLU A 848 -26.29 -40.69 -29.04
CA GLU A 848 -26.71 -39.87 -27.90
C GLU A 848 -27.05 -38.45 -28.33
N ARG A 849 -26.20 -37.84 -29.15
CA ARG A 849 -26.45 -36.49 -29.67
C ARG A 849 -25.89 -36.28 -31.06
N TRP A 850 -26.74 -35.77 -31.95
CA TRP A 850 -26.30 -35.28 -33.26
C TRP A 850 -25.83 -33.84 -33.20
N GLN A 851 -24.72 -33.56 -33.85
CA GLN A 851 -24.30 -32.21 -34.20
C GLN A 851 -25.16 -31.67 -35.36
N THR A 852 -25.38 -30.36 -35.38
CA THR A 852 -25.96 -29.66 -36.53
C THR A 852 -25.13 -29.91 -37.79
N ALA A 853 -25.76 -30.34 -38.90
CA ALA A 853 -25.01 -30.61 -40.12
C ALA A 853 -24.29 -29.35 -40.62
N ARG A 854 -23.07 -29.55 -41.11
CA ARG A 854 -22.25 -28.46 -41.65
C ARG A 854 -21.84 -28.77 -43.07
N VAL A 855 -21.90 -27.75 -43.92
CA VAL A 855 -21.28 -27.82 -45.25
C VAL A 855 -19.77 -27.71 -45.05
N LEU A 856 -19.02 -28.67 -45.60
CA LEU A 856 -17.56 -28.60 -45.60
C LEU A 856 -17.16 -27.65 -46.73
N SER A 857 -16.41 -26.60 -46.40
CA SER A 857 -16.00 -25.56 -47.35
C SER A 857 -14.97 -26.09 -48.36
N THR A 858 -15.45 -26.54 -49.51
CA THR A 858 -14.64 -26.91 -50.69
C THR A 858 -14.96 -26.02 -51.88
N GLU A 859 -14.04 -25.88 -52.83
CA GLU A 859 -14.39 -25.27 -54.12
C GLU A 859 -15.51 -26.07 -54.80
N PRO A 860 -16.46 -25.42 -55.51
CA PRO A 860 -17.63 -26.10 -56.04
C PRO A 860 -17.24 -27.27 -56.96
N ALA A 861 -17.82 -28.45 -56.70
CA ALA A 861 -17.64 -29.62 -57.55
C ALA A 861 -18.54 -29.55 -58.78
N GLY A 862 -18.00 -29.85 -59.97
CA GLY A 862 -18.81 -30.00 -61.17
C GLY A 862 -19.80 -31.16 -60.97
N SER A 863 -20.97 -31.12 -61.60
CA SER A 863 -22.01 -32.14 -61.39
C SER A 863 -21.56 -33.58 -61.68
N THR A 864 -20.52 -33.77 -62.49
CA THR A 864 -19.92 -35.09 -62.79
C THR A 864 -18.74 -35.48 -61.89
N ASP A 865 -18.25 -34.58 -61.02
CA ASP A 865 -17.13 -34.84 -60.12
C ASP A 865 -17.54 -35.73 -58.95
N ARG A 866 -16.60 -36.52 -58.43
CA ARG A 866 -16.85 -37.46 -57.34
C ARG A 866 -16.09 -37.07 -56.09
N VAL A 867 -16.71 -37.17 -54.92
CA VAL A 867 -16.07 -36.78 -53.64
C VAL A 867 -16.04 -37.96 -52.67
N LEU A 868 -14.88 -38.18 -52.07
CA LEU A 868 -14.62 -39.18 -51.04
C LEU A 868 -14.07 -38.48 -49.79
N SER A 869 -14.35 -39.02 -48.60
CA SER A 869 -13.80 -38.50 -47.33
C SER A 869 -13.24 -39.61 -46.45
N VAL A 870 -12.17 -39.30 -45.73
CA VAL A 870 -11.49 -40.21 -44.78
C VAL A 870 -11.08 -39.43 -43.55
N VAL A 871 -11.04 -40.07 -42.38
CA VAL A 871 -10.55 -39.47 -41.13
C VAL A 871 -9.14 -39.98 -40.81
N GLY A 872 -8.20 -39.06 -40.56
CA GLY A 872 -6.84 -39.35 -40.10
C GLY A 872 -5.86 -38.19 -40.32
N ASP A 873 -4.72 -38.20 -39.62
CA ASP A 873 -3.70 -37.14 -39.70
C ASP A 873 -2.51 -37.55 -40.58
N LEU A 874 -2.10 -36.67 -41.51
CA LEU A 874 -0.99 -36.85 -42.45
C LEU A 874 0.26 -36.01 -42.09
N SER A 875 0.28 -35.30 -40.96
CA SER A 875 1.39 -34.44 -40.53
C SER A 875 2.43 -35.17 -39.65
N ASP A 876 3.60 -35.49 -40.21
CA ASP A 876 4.70 -36.12 -39.44
C ASP A 876 5.24 -35.23 -38.30
N HIS A 877 5.19 -33.90 -38.43
CA HIS A 877 5.66 -32.98 -37.38
C HIS A 877 4.79 -32.99 -36.11
N ARG A 878 3.47 -33.16 -36.26
CA ARG A 878 2.55 -33.20 -35.11
C ARG A 878 2.68 -34.53 -34.36
N LEU A 879 2.77 -35.63 -35.11
CA LEU A 879 3.01 -36.97 -34.57
C LEU A 879 4.34 -37.05 -33.79
N ALA A 880 5.41 -36.45 -34.31
CA ALA A 880 6.70 -36.38 -33.61
C ALA A 880 6.65 -35.57 -32.30
N ARG A 881 5.89 -34.46 -32.26
CA ARG A 881 5.73 -33.63 -31.06
C ARG A 881 4.98 -34.36 -29.93
N LEU A 882 3.98 -35.15 -30.31
CA LEU A 882 3.17 -35.97 -29.40
C LEU A 882 3.98 -37.13 -28.82
N ALA A 883 4.85 -37.76 -29.61
CA ALA A 883 5.73 -38.84 -29.14
C ALA A 883 6.66 -38.38 -27.99
N GLY A 884 7.09 -37.12 -27.96
CA GLY A 884 7.95 -36.57 -26.89
C GLY A 884 7.23 -36.02 -25.66
N LEU A 885 5.89 -36.08 -25.59
CA LEU A 885 5.12 -35.45 -24.51
C LEU A 885 5.18 -36.28 -23.21
N GLY A 886 5.21 -37.61 -23.32
CA GLY A 886 5.32 -38.52 -22.18
C GLY A 886 6.66 -38.44 -21.47
N ASP A 887 7.77 -38.35 -22.20
CA ASP A 887 9.11 -38.25 -21.60
C ASP A 887 9.29 -36.92 -20.84
N ARG A 888 8.73 -35.82 -21.37
CA ARG A 888 8.72 -34.52 -20.68
C ARG A 888 7.88 -34.54 -19.41
N PHE A 889 6.73 -35.20 -19.43
CA PHE A 889 5.89 -35.37 -18.24
C PHE A 889 6.59 -36.21 -17.17
N GLN A 890 7.19 -37.35 -17.55
CA GLN A 890 7.93 -38.22 -16.63
C GLN A 890 9.09 -37.46 -15.97
N SER A 891 9.86 -36.70 -16.75
CA SER A 891 10.98 -35.93 -16.22
C SER A 891 10.52 -34.85 -15.22
N ALA A 892 9.40 -34.18 -15.48
CA ALA A 892 8.81 -33.21 -14.56
C ALA A 892 8.25 -33.86 -13.29
N ALA A 893 7.58 -35.01 -13.42
CA ALA A 893 7.03 -35.77 -12.29
C ALA A 893 8.15 -36.28 -11.36
N LEU A 894 9.24 -36.82 -11.91
CA LEU A 894 10.40 -37.27 -11.13
C LEU A 894 11.08 -36.12 -10.39
N SER A 895 11.27 -34.95 -11.02
CA SER A 895 11.79 -33.76 -10.35
C SER A 895 10.87 -33.20 -9.26
N HIS A 896 9.56 -33.37 -9.40
CA HIS A 896 8.61 -32.96 -8.37
C HIS A 896 8.61 -33.94 -7.19
N GLN A 897 8.63 -35.24 -7.47
CA GLN A 897 8.71 -36.30 -6.45
C GLN A 897 10.01 -36.21 -5.64
N SER A 898 11.15 -35.91 -6.29
CA SER A 898 12.45 -35.80 -5.60
C SER A 898 12.47 -34.64 -4.59
N ARG A 899 11.75 -33.54 -4.85
CA ARG A 899 11.60 -32.42 -3.90
C ARG A 899 10.70 -32.75 -2.72
N LEU A 900 9.65 -33.55 -2.93
CA LEU A 900 8.72 -33.95 -1.86
C LEU A 900 9.33 -35.00 -0.91
N VAL A 901 10.23 -35.84 -1.42
CA VAL A 901 10.88 -36.90 -0.62
C VAL A 901 12.06 -36.36 0.21
N SER A 902 12.80 -35.36 -0.26
CA SER A 902 13.95 -34.80 0.47
C SER A 902 13.58 -34.14 1.80
N ASP A 903 12.39 -33.53 1.91
CA ASP A 903 11.92 -32.89 3.15
C ASP A 903 11.25 -33.91 4.12
N ALA A 904 10.84 -35.09 3.63
CA ALA A 904 10.06 -36.07 4.40
C ALA A 904 10.90 -37.18 5.07
N THR A 905 12.22 -37.24 4.85
CA THR A 905 13.10 -38.32 5.32
C THR A 905 14.21 -37.87 6.29
N LEU A 906 14.03 -36.76 7.00
CA LEU A 906 14.75 -36.54 8.27
C LEU A 906 14.09 -37.43 9.34
N GLY A 907 14.79 -38.48 9.74
CA GLY A 907 14.27 -39.52 10.63
C GLY A 907 13.85 -38.98 11.99
N GLN A 908 12.59 -39.20 12.34
CA GLN A 908 12.18 -39.49 13.72
C GLN A 908 11.48 -40.85 13.75
N ALA A 909 11.83 -41.65 14.77
CA ALA A 909 11.23 -42.96 15.02
C ALA A 909 9.70 -42.85 15.15
N GLN A 910 8.98 -43.88 14.68
CA GLN A 910 7.53 -43.95 14.74
C GLN A 910 7.04 -43.94 16.21
N PRO A 911 6.25 -42.94 16.66
CA PRO A 911 5.64 -43.01 17.98
C PRO A 911 4.52 -44.05 17.95
N VAL A 912 4.47 -44.88 18.99
CA VAL A 912 3.32 -45.72 19.31
C VAL A 912 2.06 -44.83 19.33
N LYS A 913 1.10 -45.03 18.41
CA LYS A 913 -0.15 -44.27 18.43
C LYS A 913 -0.95 -44.64 19.69
N ALA A 914 -1.03 -43.70 20.64
CA ALA A 914 -1.92 -43.79 21.79
C ALA A 914 -3.39 -43.91 21.33
N THR A 915 -4.21 -44.58 22.13
CA THR A 915 -5.68 -44.55 22.03
C THR A 915 -6.20 -43.12 21.89
N TYR A 916 -7.07 -42.85 20.91
CA TYR A 916 -7.67 -41.54 20.70
C TYR A 916 -8.65 -41.22 21.85
N ASP A 917 -8.23 -40.41 22.82
CA ASP A 917 -9.04 -40.10 24.01
C ASP A 917 -10.02 -38.93 23.73
N VAL A 918 -11.29 -39.27 23.50
CA VAL A 918 -12.35 -38.29 23.28
C VAL A 918 -12.56 -37.38 24.49
N ALA A 919 -12.19 -37.81 25.71
CA ALA A 919 -12.28 -36.97 26.89
C ALA A 919 -11.22 -35.87 26.94
N GLU A 920 -10.01 -36.15 26.48
CA GLU A 920 -8.94 -35.15 26.33
C GLU A 920 -9.32 -34.11 25.26
N VAL A 921 -9.83 -34.58 24.12
CA VAL A 921 -10.35 -33.71 23.04
C VAL A 921 -11.48 -32.82 23.53
N ALA A 922 -12.43 -33.37 24.30
CA ALA A 922 -13.52 -32.60 24.87
C ALA A 922 -13.04 -31.57 25.92
N ALA A 923 -12.03 -31.91 26.72
CA ALA A 923 -11.42 -30.97 27.66
C ALA A 923 -10.72 -29.81 26.93
N SER A 924 -10.00 -30.10 25.85
CA SER A 924 -9.36 -29.10 24.98
C SER A 924 -10.39 -28.19 24.30
N VAL A 925 -11.52 -28.74 23.82
CA VAL A 925 -12.64 -27.95 23.28
C VAL A 925 -13.24 -27.02 24.32
N ALA A 926 -13.49 -27.55 25.53
CA ALA A 926 -14.04 -26.78 26.63
C ALA A 926 -13.11 -25.62 27.01
N ALA A 927 -11.80 -25.88 27.14
CA ALA A 927 -10.80 -24.85 27.40
C ALA A 927 -10.70 -23.81 26.27
N ALA A 928 -10.73 -24.24 25.01
CA ALA A 928 -10.67 -23.36 23.84
C ALA A 928 -11.93 -22.50 23.65
N LEU A 929 -13.04 -22.84 24.31
CA LEU A 929 -14.31 -22.12 24.27
C LEU A 929 -14.63 -21.39 25.59
N ASP A 930 -13.74 -21.40 26.58
CA ASP A 930 -13.99 -20.77 27.87
C ASP A 930 -14.20 -19.25 27.70
N PRO A 931 -15.40 -18.71 28.00
CA PRO A 931 -15.68 -17.30 27.86
C PRO A 931 -14.81 -16.41 28.75
N ALA A 932 -14.26 -16.95 29.84
CA ALA A 932 -13.36 -16.21 30.72
C ALA A 932 -12.05 -15.80 30.04
N THR A 933 -11.60 -16.55 29.03
CA THR A 933 -10.34 -16.32 28.29
C THR A 933 -10.61 -15.84 26.86
N THR A 934 -11.59 -16.44 26.18
CA THR A 934 -11.88 -16.18 24.75
C THR A 934 -12.50 -14.81 24.50
N VAL A 935 -13.40 -14.35 25.38
CA VAL A 935 -14.05 -13.03 25.22
C VAL A 935 -13.05 -11.90 25.46
N PRO A 936 -12.24 -11.88 26.54
CA PRO A 936 -11.18 -10.88 26.69
C PRO A 936 -10.21 -10.83 25.52
N ALA A 937 -9.73 -11.98 25.02
CA ALA A 937 -8.83 -12.03 23.87
C ALA A 937 -9.46 -11.46 22.59
N ALA A 938 -10.74 -11.78 22.33
CA ALA A 938 -11.46 -11.29 21.16
C ALA A 938 -11.79 -9.79 21.22
N VAL A 939 -11.99 -9.25 22.42
CA VAL A 939 -12.19 -7.80 22.64
C VAL A 939 -10.86 -7.07 22.51
N ALA A 940 -9.79 -7.59 23.12
CA ALA A 940 -8.44 -7.01 23.03
C ALA A 940 -7.95 -6.88 21.57
N ALA A 941 -8.27 -7.85 20.71
CA ALA A 941 -7.93 -7.79 19.28
C ALA A 941 -8.68 -6.70 18.48
N ARG A 942 -9.75 -6.11 19.03
CA ARG A 942 -10.57 -5.09 18.36
C ARG A 942 -10.36 -3.69 18.92
N VAL A 943 -9.79 -3.57 20.11
CA VAL A 943 -9.65 -2.28 20.80
C VAL A 943 -8.22 -1.78 20.66
N SER A 944 -8.05 -0.67 19.93
CA SER A 944 -6.81 0.10 19.81
C SER A 944 -7.00 1.51 20.38
N ILE A 945 -5.91 2.14 20.80
CA ILE A 945 -5.83 3.57 21.15
C ILE A 945 -4.64 4.13 20.37
N GLY A 946 -4.85 5.18 19.57
CA GLY A 946 -3.86 5.65 18.59
C GLY A 946 -3.45 4.57 17.57
N ASP A 947 -2.17 4.61 17.14
CA ASP A 947 -1.58 3.69 16.15
C ASP A 947 -1.13 2.33 16.73
N GLY A 948 -1.42 2.05 18.01
CA GLY A 948 -0.94 0.86 18.72
C GLY A 948 -2.04 0.04 19.42
N PRO A 949 -1.76 -1.24 19.75
CA PRO A 949 -2.63 -2.02 20.62
C PRO A 949 -2.71 -1.37 22.02
N LEU A 950 -3.82 -1.59 22.73
CA LEU A 950 -3.95 -1.22 24.14
C LEU A 950 -2.70 -1.68 24.92
N PRO A 951 -1.97 -0.78 25.62
CA PRO A 951 -0.85 -1.19 26.46
C PRO A 951 -1.30 -2.24 27.47
N ALA A 952 -0.53 -3.33 27.62
CA ALA A 952 -0.62 -4.15 28.82
C ALA A 952 -0.31 -3.21 29.99
N GLU A 953 -1.22 -3.10 30.95
CA GLU A 953 -1.17 -2.07 31.99
C GLU A 953 0.22 -1.89 32.62
N PRO A 954 0.63 -0.64 32.92
CA PRO A 954 1.66 -0.41 33.91
C PRO A 954 1.10 -0.84 35.27
N ALA A 955 1.91 -1.65 35.96
CA ALA A 955 1.61 -2.30 37.23
C ALA A 955 0.94 -1.39 38.27
N ARG A 956 -0.12 -1.88 38.92
CA ARG A 956 -0.33 -1.68 40.37
C ARG A 956 -0.82 -2.96 41.06
N LEU A 957 -0.01 -3.34 42.07
CA LEU A 957 -0.31 -3.90 43.40
C LEU A 957 -1.10 -5.20 43.63
N ASP A 958 -1.38 -6.06 42.65
CA ASP A 958 -1.85 -7.42 42.97
C ASP A 958 -1.84 -8.44 41.83
N GLY A 959 -1.49 -8.06 40.59
CA GLY A 959 -1.34 -9.02 39.48
C GLY A 959 -2.61 -9.78 39.09
N THR A 960 -3.80 -9.35 39.54
CA THR A 960 -5.09 -10.04 39.40
C THR A 960 -6.17 -9.20 38.70
N GLY A 961 -5.80 -8.14 37.97
CA GLY A 961 -6.75 -7.23 37.33
C GLY A 961 -7.58 -7.87 36.21
N ASP A 962 -8.90 -7.61 36.19
CA ASP A 962 -9.79 -7.99 35.09
C ASP A 962 -9.33 -7.35 33.77
N PRO A 963 -8.97 -8.12 32.72
CA PRO A 963 -8.49 -7.58 31.44
C PRO A 963 -9.54 -6.74 30.69
N LEU A 964 -10.82 -6.88 31.06
CA LEU A 964 -11.93 -6.11 30.51
C LEU A 964 -12.32 -4.91 31.37
N ARG A 965 -11.55 -4.57 32.41
CA ARG A 965 -11.83 -3.40 33.25
C ARG A 965 -11.71 -2.12 32.40
N PRO A 966 -12.66 -1.17 32.53
CA PRO A 966 -12.52 0.14 31.89
C PRO A 966 -11.19 0.79 32.26
N ARG A 967 -10.50 1.33 31.28
CA ARG A 967 -9.25 2.07 31.45
C ARG A 967 -9.55 3.44 32.04
N LEU A 968 -8.70 3.87 32.96
CA LEU A 968 -8.74 5.22 33.49
C LEU A 968 -7.95 6.15 32.56
N PHE A 969 -8.33 7.43 32.56
CA PHE A 969 -7.64 8.50 31.85
C PHE A 969 -7.28 9.61 32.82
N GLU A 970 -6.11 10.16 32.61
CA GLU A 970 -5.63 11.34 33.31
C GLU A 970 -5.38 12.40 32.24
N PRO A 971 -6.34 13.32 31.99
CA PRO A 971 -6.15 14.37 31.00
C PRO A 971 -5.00 15.28 31.42
N SER A 972 -4.26 15.82 30.46
CA SER A 972 -3.18 16.76 30.76
C SER A 972 -3.48 18.12 30.16
N PHE A 973 -3.24 19.17 30.94
CA PHE A 973 -3.43 20.56 30.53
C PHE A 973 -2.07 21.26 30.57
N PRO A 974 -1.36 21.34 29.43
CA PRO A 974 -0.06 21.99 29.36
C PRO A 974 -0.16 23.54 29.40
N GLN A 975 -1.38 24.08 29.43
CA GLN A 975 -1.61 25.51 29.49
C GLN A 975 -1.07 26.08 30.80
N ALA A 976 -0.39 27.23 30.70
CA ALA A 976 0.04 28.01 31.83
C ALA A 976 -1.15 28.61 32.59
N MET A 977 -1.17 28.44 33.90
CA MET A 977 -2.28 28.86 34.74
C MET A 977 -2.09 30.25 35.38
N ALA A 978 -1.02 30.98 35.05
CA ALA A 978 -0.83 32.37 35.45
C ALA A 978 -1.82 33.34 34.78
N ASP A 979 -2.15 33.13 33.49
CA ASP A 979 -3.04 34.03 32.75
C ASP A 979 -4.48 34.05 33.29
N PRO A 980 -5.13 32.90 33.56
CA PRO A 980 -6.45 32.90 34.20
C PRO A 980 -6.46 33.59 35.57
N LEU A 981 -5.39 33.45 36.37
CA LEU A 981 -5.27 34.16 37.63
C LEU A 981 -5.12 35.68 37.42
N ARG A 982 -4.33 36.08 36.41
CA ARG A 982 -4.11 37.49 36.08
C ARG A 982 -5.38 38.18 35.57
N GLU A 983 -6.22 37.46 34.82
CA GLU A 983 -7.49 37.99 34.32
C GLU A 983 -8.47 38.32 35.46
N LEU A 984 -8.52 37.47 36.50
CA LEU A 984 -9.42 37.65 37.63
C LEU A 984 -8.85 38.55 38.73
N PHE A 985 -7.54 38.41 39.00
CA PHE A 985 -6.84 39.06 40.11
C PHE A 985 -5.43 39.52 39.68
N PRO A 986 -5.33 40.56 38.83
CA PRO A 986 -4.05 41.03 38.28
C PRO A 986 -3.05 41.42 39.39
N ASP A 987 -3.55 41.99 40.48
CA ASP A 987 -2.79 42.40 41.67
C ASP A 987 -2.08 41.24 42.40
N LEU A 988 -2.48 39.99 42.17
CA LEU A 988 -1.88 38.81 42.80
C LEU A 988 -0.88 38.09 41.90
N VAL A 989 -0.76 38.48 40.63
CA VAL A 989 0.23 37.91 39.70
C VAL A 989 1.39 38.86 39.48
N PHE A 990 1.10 40.13 39.17
CA PHE A 990 2.10 41.09 38.69
C PHE A 990 1.93 42.54 39.18
N PRO A 991 1.65 42.80 40.46
CA PRO A 991 1.39 44.16 40.94
C PRO A 991 2.56 45.13 40.75
N ALA A 992 3.79 44.62 40.67
CA ALA A 992 5.00 45.45 40.57
C ALA A 992 5.31 45.97 39.15
N VAL A 993 4.74 45.38 38.09
CA VAL A 993 5.05 45.75 36.69
C VAL A 993 4.40 47.07 36.28
N ASP A 994 3.18 47.34 36.76
CA ASP A 994 2.50 48.61 36.50
C ASP A 994 3.29 49.81 37.05
N GLY A 995 4.03 49.58 38.15
CA GLY A 995 4.92 50.57 38.76
C GLY A 995 6.31 50.70 38.14
N LEU A 996 6.71 49.83 37.20
CA LEU A 996 8.02 49.91 36.54
C LEU A 996 8.04 51.04 35.48
N PRO A 997 9.03 51.96 35.50
CA PRO A 997 9.15 52.99 34.46
C PRO A 997 9.36 52.39 33.06
N ASP A 998 9.02 53.13 32.01
CA ASP A 998 9.31 52.70 30.64
C ASP A 998 10.83 52.60 30.38
N ASN A 999 11.24 51.59 29.61
CA ASN A 999 12.65 51.26 29.34
C ASN A 999 13.42 50.90 30.61
N SER A 1000 12.83 50.04 31.45
CA SER A 1000 13.43 49.54 32.68
C SER A 1000 13.64 48.03 32.67
N VAL A 1001 14.59 47.59 33.50
CA VAL A 1001 14.91 46.19 33.75
C VAL A 1001 14.95 45.98 35.27
N ALA A 1002 14.32 44.92 35.77
CA ALA A 1002 14.27 44.59 37.20
C ALA A 1002 14.37 43.08 37.43
N LEU A 1003 14.74 42.68 38.66
CA LEU A 1003 14.74 41.27 39.08
C LEU A 1003 13.60 40.96 40.04
N LEU A 1004 12.89 39.88 39.76
CA LEU A 1004 11.82 39.29 40.56
C LEU A 1004 12.17 37.85 40.97
N ALA A 1005 11.38 37.32 41.90
CA ALA A 1005 11.36 35.92 42.30
C ALA A 1005 9.93 35.39 42.34
N GLY A 1006 9.78 34.08 42.14
CA GLY A 1006 8.52 33.37 42.33
C GLY A 1006 8.17 33.19 43.80
N ASN A 1007 6.92 33.46 44.17
CA ASN A 1007 6.37 33.05 45.45
C ASN A 1007 5.86 31.61 45.36
N GLY A 1008 6.77 30.65 45.52
CA GLY A 1008 6.48 29.22 45.38
C GLY A 1008 5.31 28.76 46.26
N THR A 1009 5.20 29.25 47.50
CA THR A 1009 4.12 28.86 48.41
C THR A 1009 2.74 29.25 47.87
N LEU A 1010 2.59 30.47 47.34
CA LEU A 1010 1.34 30.94 46.75
C LEU A 1010 1.03 30.21 45.44
N ILE A 1011 2.03 30.05 44.57
CA ILE A 1011 1.89 29.34 43.29
C ILE A 1011 1.44 27.88 43.53
N ALA A 1012 2.08 27.18 44.46
CA ALA A 1012 1.71 25.81 44.83
C ALA A 1012 0.29 25.73 45.39
N ALA A 1013 -0.11 26.67 46.25
CA ALA A 1013 -1.45 26.72 46.81
C ALA A 1013 -2.52 26.97 45.74
N TYR A 1014 -2.26 27.89 44.80
CA TYR A 1014 -3.14 28.15 43.66
C TYR A 1014 -3.29 26.92 42.75
N LEU A 1015 -2.19 26.29 42.36
CA LEU A 1015 -2.21 25.04 41.56
C LEU A 1015 -2.87 23.88 42.32
N ALA A 1016 -2.71 23.80 43.64
CA ALA A 1016 -3.41 22.84 44.49
C ALA A 1016 -4.93 23.03 44.43
N GLY A 1017 -5.39 24.29 44.45
CA GLY A 1017 -6.79 24.66 44.29
C GLY A 1017 -7.40 24.24 42.96
N LEU A 1018 -6.69 24.53 41.87
CA LEU A 1018 -7.04 24.12 40.50
C LEU A 1018 -7.24 22.60 40.40
N ASN A 1019 -6.22 21.84 40.84
CA ASN A 1019 -6.30 20.39 40.79
C ASN A 1019 -7.41 19.84 41.71
N HIS A 1020 -7.58 20.39 42.91
CA HIS A 1020 -8.65 19.98 43.80
C HIS A 1020 -10.04 20.15 43.17
N GLU A 1021 -10.36 21.33 42.65
CA GLU A 1021 -11.70 21.59 42.11
C GLU A 1021 -11.95 20.82 40.82
N PHE A 1022 -10.95 20.71 39.94
CA PHE A 1022 -11.12 19.95 38.71
C PHE A 1022 -11.29 18.45 38.99
N GLY A 1023 -10.58 17.90 39.97
CA GLY A 1023 -10.81 16.53 40.43
C GLY A 1023 -12.23 16.31 40.96
N ARG A 1024 -12.79 17.29 41.68
CA ARG A 1024 -14.20 17.25 42.12
C ARG A 1024 -15.16 17.29 40.93
N GLU A 1025 -14.91 18.14 39.94
CA GLU A 1025 -15.75 18.24 38.74
C GLU A 1025 -15.69 16.95 37.90
N LEU A 1026 -14.50 16.38 37.70
CA LEU A 1026 -14.33 15.09 37.01
C LEU A 1026 -15.10 13.98 37.73
N LEU A 1027 -15.04 13.92 39.06
CA LEU A 1027 -15.79 12.96 39.85
C LEU A 1027 -17.31 13.18 39.70
N TRP A 1028 -17.76 14.43 39.81
CA TRP A 1028 -19.16 14.81 39.67
C TRP A 1028 -19.74 14.44 38.29
N ARG A 1029 -18.96 14.65 37.23
CA ARG A 1029 -19.33 14.33 35.84
C ARG A 1029 -19.14 12.85 35.48
N GLY A 1030 -18.69 12.01 36.43
CA GLY A 1030 -18.45 10.58 36.21
C GLY A 1030 -17.31 10.29 35.22
N PHE A 1031 -16.33 11.19 35.11
CA PHE A 1031 -15.17 11.01 34.24
C PHE A 1031 -14.29 9.87 34.76
N PRO A 1032 -13.78 8.96 33.88
CA PRO A 1032 -13.07 7.76 34.31
C PRO A 1032 -11.61 8.08 34.72
N THR A 1033 -11.40 8.71 35.87
CA THR A 1033 -10.07 9.06 36.40
C THR A 1033 -9.83 8.45 37.79
N THR A 1034 -8.56 8.38 38.21
CA THR A 1034 -8.19 8.00 39.58
C THR A 1034 -8.59 9.07 40.61
N GLY A 1035 -8.79 10.31 40.17
CA GLY A 1035 -9.07 11.46 41.04
C GLY A 1035 -7.86 11.94 41.86
N ARG A 1036 -6.67 11.38 41.58
CA ARG A 1036 -5.41 11.66 42.30
C ARG A 1036 -4.31 12.25 41.41
N ALA A 1037 -4.58 12.35 40.11
CA ALA A 1037 -3.65 12.87 39.12
C ALA A 1037 -3.41 14.36 39.32
N THR A 1038 -2.30 14.85 38.77
CA THR A 1038 -2.03 16.29 38.68
C THR A 1038 -2.29 16.76 37.26
N TRP A 1039 -3.47 17.36 37.05
CA TRP A 1039 -3.96 17.83 35.76
C TRP A 1039 -3.33 19.16 35.33
N PHE A 1040 -3.10 20.07 36.29
CA PHE A 1040 -2.50 21.39 36.07
C PHE A 1040 -1.15 21.48 36.78
N ARG A 1041 -0.07 21.49 36.00
CA ARG A 1041 1.31 21.52 36.53
C ARG A 1041 2.04 22.83 36.27
N HIS A 1042 1.53 23.65 35.35
CA HIS A 1042 2.22 24.82 34.84
C HIS A 1042 1.54 26.09 35.35
N PHE A 1043 2.28 26.88 36.12
CA PHE A 1043 1.93 28.28 36.38
C PHE A 1043 2.45 29.15 35.23
N PHE A 1044 3.72 28.95 34.84
CA PHE A 1044 4.37 29.68 33.75
C PHE A 1044 4.28 28.95 32.41
N ASP A 1045 4.26 29.71 31.31
CA ASP A 1045 4.23 29.13 29.96
C ASP A 1045 5.62 28.66 29.51
N GLY A 1046 5.90 27.37 29.64
CA GLY A 1046 7.18 26.78 29.22
C GLY A 1046 7.44 26.77 27.71
N ARG A 1047 6.51 27.25 26.86
CA ARG A 1047 6.68 27.30 25.40
C ARG A 1047 7.71 28.37 25.02
N GLY A 1048 8.92 27.94 24.64
CA GLY A 1048 10.03 28.81 24.25
C GLY A 1048 11.30 28.64 25.09
N ALA A 1049 11.28 27.78 26.11
CA ALA A 1049 12.47 27.40 26.87
C ALA A 1049 13.45 26.59 26.00
N ALA A 1050 14.75 26.84 26.14
CA ALA A 1050 15.77 26.07 25.46
C ALA A 1050 15.86 24.65 26.06
N GLY A 1051 15.22 23.68 25.40
CA GLY A 1051 15.35 22.25 25.70
C GLY A 1051 14.06 21.58 26.17
N GLY A 1052 13.39 20.85 25.25
CA GLY A 1052 12.37 19.84 25.58
C GLY A 1052 11.10 20.33 26.30
N ALA A 1053 10.17 19.39 26.53
CA ALA A 1053 8.96 19.65 27.31
C ALA A 1053 9.34 19.90 28.79
N SER A 1054 8.99 21.06 29.33
CA SER A 1054 9.21 21.40 30.75
C SER A 1054 8.46 20.41 31.67
N PRO A 1055 9.07 19.93 32.77
CA PRO A 1055 8.44 18.97 33.70
C PRO A 1055 7.26 19.55 34.49
N GLY A 1056 7.03 20.87 34.44
CA GLY A 1056 6.05 21.59 35.26
C GLY A 1056 6.69 22.49 36.31
N ASP A 1057 5.86 23.32 36.95
CA ASP A 1057 6.23 24.15 38.10
C ASP A 1057 5.98 23.41 39.43
N ILE A 1058 5.21 22.33 39.42
CA ILE A 1058 5.04 21.39 40.53
C ILE A 1058 5.23 19.95 40.05
N ALA A 1059 5.76 19.10 40.92
CA ALA A 1059 5.74 17.65 40.73
C ALA A 1059 4.31 17.09 40.92
N ASP A 1060 4.14 15.79 40.64
CA ASP A 1060 2.88 15.12 40.91
C ASP A 1060 2.49 15.22 42.40
N ILE A 1061 1.30 15.75 42.67
CA ILE A 1061 0.80 16.01 44.03
C ILE A 1061 0.74 14.74 44.87
N ALA A 1062 0.47 13.60 44.23
CA ALA A 1062 0.47 12.30 44.90
C ALA A 1062 1.84 11.88 45.44
N ASP A 1063 2.93 12.45 44.90
CA ASP A 1063 4.32 12.15 45.23
C ASP A 1063 5.00 13.30 46.00
N TRP A 1064 4.24 14.30 46.45
CA TRP A 1064 4.76 15.41 47.24
C TRP A 1064 5.37 14.92 48.56
N ASP A 1065 6.59 15.40 48.84
CA ASP A 1065 7.39 14.99 49.98
C ASP A 1065 6.70 15.41 51.29
N PRO A 1066 6.28 14.48 52.16
CA PRO A 1066 5.52 14.82 53.36
C PRO A 1066 6.31 15.63 54.39
N ASP A 1067 7.64 15.60 54.31
CA ASP A 1067 8.56 16.28 55.24
C ASP A 1067 8.85 17.74 54.83
N LYS A 1068 8.43 18.16 53.62
CA LYS A 1068 8.58 19.53 53.10
C LYS A 1068 7.28 20.33 53.19
N GLY A 1069 7.42 21.64 53.39
CA GLY A 1069 6.34 22.63 53.19
C GLY A 1069 6.02 22.87 51.71
N LEU A 1070 5.00 23.66 51.41
CA LEU A 1070 4.51 23.94 50.05
C LEU A 1070 5.59 24.51 49.12
N ALA A 1071 6.40 25.45 49.62
CA ALA A 1071 7.49 26.03 48.83
C ALA A 1071 8.51 24.97 48.36
N GLY A 1072 8.73 23.92 49.17
CA GLY A 1072 9.65 22.82 48.85
C GLY A 1072 9.10 21.81 47.85
N GLN A 1073 7.82 21.92 47.47
CA GLN A 1073 7.18 21.10 46.42
C GLN A 1073 7.25 21.74 45.03
N VAL A 1074 7.63 23.02 44.96
CA VAL A 1074 7.74 23.77 43.71
C VAL A 1074 9.10 23.51 43.07
N ILE A 1075 9.09 23.34 41.76
CA ILE A 1075 10.27 23.07 40.94
C ILE A 1075 10.37 24.11 39.82
N GLY A 1076 11.54 24.17 39.17
CA GLY A 1076 11.70 24.97 37.95
C GLY A 1076 11.58 26.49 38.17
N PRO A 1077 11.07 27.23 37.18
CA PRO A 1077 10.97 28.70 37.19
C PRO A 1077 10.15 29.28 38.35
N ALA A 1078 9.14 28.54 38.83
CA ALA A 1078 8.32 28.97 39.96
C ALA A 1078 8.98 28.80 41.34
N ALA A 1079 10.11 28.07 41.42
CA ALA A 1079 10.79 27.85 42.69
C ALA A 1079 11.31 29.18 43.27
N ALA A 1080 11.23 29.32 44.60
CA ALA A 1080 11.57 30.57 45.30
C ALA A 1080 13.04 31.02 45.16
N ASP A 1081 13.93 30.13 44.73
CA ASP A 1081 15.35 30.43 44.49
C ASP A 1081 15.67 30.78 43.02
N SER A 1082 14.70 30.66 42.11
CA SER A 1082 14.84 31.02 40.69
C SER A 1082 14.72 32.53 40.48
N VAL A 1083 15.48 33.05 39.51
CA VAL A 1083 15.57 34.49 39.24
C VAL A 1083 14.85 34.82 37.95
N ILE A 1084 13.94 35.80 38.02
CA ILE A 1084 13.12 36.21 36.88
C ILE A 1084 13.47 37.65 36.53
N LEU A 1085 14.06 37.85 35.35
CA LEU A 1085 14.36 39.16 34.79
C LEU A 1085 13.12 39.72 34.10
N VAL A 1086 12.66 40.88 34.53
CA VAL A 1086 11.58 41.63 33.87
C VAL A 1086 12.17 42.77 33.08
N VAL A 1087 11.72 42.91 31.85
CA VAL A 1087 12.17 43.94 30.91
C VAL A 1087 10.92 44.64 30.40
N ARG A 1088 10.85 45.96 30.58
CA ARG A 1088 9.77 46.80 30.07
C ARG A 1088 10.36 47.87 29.15
N GLY A 1089 9.98 47.92 27.87
CA GLY A 1089 10.41 49.01 27.00
C GLY A 1089 10.20 48.79 25.50
N GLU A 1090 10.42 49.86 24.74
CA GLU A 1090 10.23 49.90 23.28
C GLU A 1090 11.13 48.91 22.53
N LEU A 1091 12.28 48.55 23.13
CA LEU A 1091 13.19 47.54 22.60
C LEU A 1091 12.47 46.21 22.32
N LEU A 1092 11.65 45.73 23.25
CA LEU A 1092 10.92 44.46 23.09
C LEU A 1092 9.81 44.56 22.05
N ARG A 1093 9.18 45.73 21.93
CA ARG A 1093 8.13 45.97 20.93
C ARG A 1093 8.68 45.93 19.52
N ARG A 1094 9.86 46.52 19.28
CA ARG A 1094 10.51 46.60 17.97
C ARG A 1094 11.35 45.37 17.62
N TYR A 1095 11.94 44.72 18.63
CA TYR A 1095 12.77 43.52 18.46
C TYR A 1095 12.24 42.37 19.34
N PRO A 1096 11.05 41.82 19.03
CA PRO A 1096 10.46 40.74 19.82
C PRO A 1096 11.35 39.49 19.88
N ASP A 1097 12.21 39.29 18.88
CA ASP A 1097 13.12 38.13 18.76
C ASP A 1097 14.51 38.38 19.37
N LEU A 1098 14.69 39.47 20.13
CA LEU A 1098 15.98 39.75 20.77
C LEU A 1098 16.38 38.62 21.72
N VAL A 1099 17.66 38.31 21.74
CA VAL A 1099 18.22 37.23 22.55
C VAL A 1099 18.59 37.79 23.92
N VAL A 1100 17.94 37.28 24.97
CA VAL A 1100 18.29 37.58 26.37
C VAL A 1100 19.00 36.38 26.98
N GLN A 1101 20.15 36.61 27.60
CA GLN A 1101 20.96 35.56 28.22
C GLN A 1101 21.54 36.05 29.54
N ALA A 1102 21.73 35.15 30.50
CA ALA A 1102 22.52 35.45 31.69
C ALA A 1102 23.96 34.95 31.47
N VAL A 1103 24.96 35.78 31.76
CA VAL A 1103 26.37 35.44 31.57
C VAL A 1103 27.13 35.67 32.85
N ARG A 1104 27.83 34.63 33.30
CA ARG A 1104 28.63 34.70 34.52
C ARG A 1104 29.76 35.71 34.31
N GLY A 1105 29.92 36.60 35.28
CA GLY A 1105 31.05 37.51 35.32
C GLY A 1105 32.36 36.74 35.45
N VAL A 1106 33.43 37.32 34.93
CA VAL A 1106 34.81 36.89 35.15
C VAL A 1106 35.59 38.11 35.62
N ALA A 1107 36.41 37.93 36.66
CA ALA A 1107 37.33 38.97 37.10
C ALA A 1107 38.48 39.09 36.10
N THR A 1108 38.68 40.30 35.58
CA THR A 1108 39.79 40.65 34.68
C THR A 1108 40.60 41.80 35.30
N PRO A 1109 41.85 42.04 34.86
CA PRO A 1109 42.64 43.20 35.31
C PRO A 1109 41.96 44.55 35.07
N ALA A 1110 41.01 44.63 34.12
CA ALA A 1110 40.23 45.82 33.79
C ALA A 1110 38.88 45.91 34.56
N GLY A 1111 38.61 45.00 35.50
CA GLY A 1111 37.34 44.90 36.23
C GLY A 1111 36.57 43.62 35.91
N ARG A 1112 35.26 43.60 36.20
CA ARG A 1112 34.39 42.44 35.92
C ARG A 1112 33.87 42.51 34.48
N GLN A 1113 33.89 41.39 33.76
CA GLN A 1113 33.38 41.30 32.39
C GLN A 1113 32.44 40.09 32.19
N PRO A 1114 31.40 40.18 31.33
CA PRO A 1114 30.48 39.10 31.04
C PRO A 1114 31.10 38.08 30.05
N ALA A 1115 32.09 37.31 30.51
CA ALA A 1115 32.89 36.40 29.67
C ALA A 1115 32.86 34.93 30.13
N GLY A 1116 32.08 34.61 31.17
CA GLY A 1116 31.98 33.25 31.71
C GLY A 1116 30.89 32.42 31.05
N ARG A 1117 30.41 31.42 31.80
CA ARG A 1117 29.31 30.52 31.39
C ARG A 1117 28.06 31.31 31.00
N VAL A 1118 27.45 30.94 29.88
CA VAL A 1118 26.19 31.50 29.38
C VAL A 1118 25.03 30.59 29.78
N GLU A 1119 24.00 31.17 30.37
CA GLU A 1119 22.72 30.55 30.68
C GLU A 1119 21.62 31.17 29.82
N LEU A 1120 20.85 30.30 29.17
CA LEU A 1120 19.65 30.68 28.44
C LEU A 1120 18.46 30.72 29.39
N PRO A 1121 17.41 31.51 29.09
CA PRO A 1121 16.22 31.52 29.91
C PRO A 1121 15.54 30.14 29.88
N ALA A 1122 15.24 29.62 31.06
CA ALA A 1122 14.42 28.42 31.26
C ALA A 1122 12.93 28.69 31.03
N PHE A 1123 12.53 29.97 31.00
CA PHE A 1123 11.17 30.41 30.70
C PHE A 1123 11.21 31.82 30.10
N VAL A 1124 10.37 32.06 29.09
CA VAL A 1124 10.12 33.39 28.54
C VAL A 1124 8.62 33.67 28.58
N GLY A 1125 8.21 34.65 29.39
CA GLY A 1125 6.83 35.13 29.46
C GLY A 1125 6.69 36.49 28.80
N ARG A 1126 5.52 36.80 28.24
CA ARG A 1126 5.19 38.14 27.76
C ARG A 1126 3.95 38.67 28.46
N VAL A 1127 3.98 39.94 28.82
CA VAL A 1127 2.85 40.68 29.39
C VAL A 1127 2.63 41.91 28.51
N GLY A 1128 1.62 41.88 27.66
CA GLY A 1128 1.45 42.93 26.65
C GLY A 1128 2.54 42.92 25.57
N ALA A 1129 2.72 44.05 24.87
CA ALA A 1129 3.64 44.17 23.73
C ALA A 1129 5.05 44.66 24.11
N ASP A 1130 5.21 45.22 25.31
CA ASP A 1130 6.40 45.93 25.77
C ASP A 1130 7.01 45.36 27.05
N VAL A 1131 6.38 44.35 27.68
CA VAL A 1131 6.92 43.67 28.87
C VAL A 1131 7.21 42.20 28.59
N SER A 1132 8.43 41.75 28.93
CA SER A 1132 8.84 40.35 28.85
C SER A 1132 9.57 39.91 30.11
N LEU A 1133 9.47 38.63 30.39
CA LEU A 1133 9.92 37.95 31.60
C LEU A 1133 10.86 36.84 31.19
N PHE A 1134 12.03 36.77 31.79
CA PHE A 1134 13.05 35.77 31.46
C PHE A 1134 13.49 35.10 32.76
N SER A 1135 13.08 33.85 32.99
CA SER A 1135 13.53 33.09 34.15
C SER A 1135 14.85 32.41 33.85
N PHE A 1136 15.79 32.48 34.79
CA PHE A 1136 17.06 31.79 34.71
C PHE A 1136 17.20 30.82 35.89
N PRO A 1137 17.75 29.60 35.67
CA PRO A 1137 17.99 28.61 36.71
C PRO A 1137 19.23 28.97 37.54
N ILE A 1138 19.30 30.22 38.02
CA ILE A 1138 20.41 30.76 38.79
C ILE A 1138 19.91 30.94 40.23
N PRO A 1139 20.54 30.28 41.23
CA PRO A 1139 20.18 30.50 42.63
C PRO A 1139 20.33 31.96 43.00
N ARG A 1140 19.33 32.53 43.69
CA ARG A 1140 19.33 33.94 44.15
C ARG A 1140 20.64 34.41 44.81
N GLY A 1141 21.31 33.54 45.56
CA GLY A 1141 22.57 33.84 46.25
C GLY A 1141 23.76 34.05 45.31
N GLU A 1142 23.74 33.46 44.11
CA GLU A 1142 24.83 33.56 43.14
C GLU A 1142 24.75 34.83 42.29
N VAL A 1143 23.55 35.41 42.13
CA VAL A 1143 23.27 36.56 41.25
C VAL A 1143 24.16 37.77 41.57
N ARG A 1144 24.35 38.07 42.85
CA ARG A 1144 25.14 39.21 43.36
C ARG A 1144 26.59 38.89 43.71
N GLY A 1145 27.08 37.68 43.38
CA GLY A 1145 28.45 37.28 43.70
C GLY A 1145 29.52 38.23 43.14
N ASP A 1146 30.76 38.06 43.57
CA ASP A 1146 31.93 38.65 42.89
C ASP A 1146 32.67 37.50 42.18
N PRO A 1147 32.60 37.37 40.84
CA PRO A 1147 32.23 38.41 39.85
C PRO A 1147 30.74 38.47 39.41
N GLY A 1148 29.86 37.62 39.95
CA GLY A 1148 28.39 37.75 39.80
C GLY A 1148 27.84 37.34 38.43
N TRP A 1149 26.63 37.79 38.10
CA TRP A 1149 25.97 37.54 36.81
C TRP A 1149 25.60 38.84 36.08
N TYR A 1150 25.63 38.79 34.75
CA TYR A 1150 25.18 39.85 33.86
C TYR A 1150 23.99 39.36 33.05
N PHE A 1151 23.00 40.22 32.81
CA PHE A 1151 21.93 39.96 31.85
C PHE A 1151 22.26 40.69 30.56
N ALA A 1152 22.49 39.92 29.50
CA ALA A 1152 22.86 40.43 28.19
C ALA A 1152 21.67 40.41 27.24
N PHE A 1153 21.51 41.52 26.52
CA PHE A 1153 20.54 41.75 25.47
C PHE A 1153 21.28 41.81 24.15
N ALA A 1154 20.98 40.91 23.23
CA ALA A 1154 21.63 40.81 21.94
C ALA A 1154 20.60 40.80 20.82
N GLU A 1155 20.95 41.42 19.69
CA GLU A 1155 20.18 41.28 18.46
C GLU A 1155 20.26 39.83 17.97
N ALA A 1156 19.17 39.32 17.37
CA ALA A 1156 19.12 37.95 16.89
C ALA A 1156 20.19 37.70 15.81
N PRO A 1157 21.09 36.72 15.98
CA PRO A 1157 22.19 36.52 15.03
C PRO A 1157 21.72 35.92 13.71
N THR A 1158 20.54 35.29 13.66
CA THR A 1158 20.05 34.49 12.52
C THR A 1158 19.60 35.32 11.31
N GLY A 1159 19.46 36.64 11.44
CA GLY A 1159 19.16 37.52 10.31
C GLY A 1159 20.35 38.39 9.95
N SER A 1160 21.20 37.98 9.00
CA SER A 1160 22.23 38.88 8.43
C SER A 1160 21.56 40.19 7.99
N ARG A 1161 22.06 41.30 8.53
CA ARG A 1161 21.66 42.66 8.17
C ARG A 1161 22.86 43.39 7.59
N PHE A 1162 22.58 44.29 6.65
CA PHE A 1162 23.62 45.03 5.94
C PHE A 1162 23.35 46.51 6.10
N ALA A 1163 24.40 47.28 6.38
CA ALA A 1163 24.31 48.73 6.51
C ALA A 1163 25.38 49.37 5.65
N ALA A 1164 25.00 50.36 4.84
CA ALA A 1164 25.93 51.11 4.04
C ALA A 1164 26.48 52.32 4.82
N PRO A 1165 27.75 52.71 4.60
CA PRO A 1165 28.18 54.08 4.89
C PRO A 1165 27.35 55.07 4.04
N ALA A 1166 27.38 56.35 4.38
CA ALA A 1166 26.57 57.38 3.69
C ALA A 1166 26.83 57.46 2.17
N ASP A 1167 28.00 57.03 1.69
CA ASP A 1167 28.36 56.95 0.27
C ASP A 1167 29.06 55.60 -0.03
N PRO A 1168 28.30 54.51 -0.24
CA PRO A 1168 28.84 53.18 -0.48
C PRO A 1168 29.38 53.02 -1.90
N GLN A 1169 30.60 52.51 -2.04
CA GLN A 1169 31.15 52.13 -3.35
C GLN A 1169 30.73 50.71 -3.74
N TRP A 1170 30.07 50.57 -4.88
CA TRP A 1170 29.56 49.29 -5.42
C TRP A 1170 30.44 48.74 -6.55
N THR A 1171 31.74 48.57 -6.27
CA THR A 1171 32.76 48.26 -7.29
C THR A 1171 33.42 46.88 -7.12
N GLU A 1172 33.20 46.20 -5.99
CA GLU A 1172 33.77 44.90 -5.67
C GLU A 1172 32.83 43.75 -6.06
N ALA A 1173 33.33 42.51 -6.00
CA ALA A 1173 32.47 41.34 -6.19
C ALA A 1173 31.52 41.18 -5.00
N GLY A 1174 30.25 40.82 -5.25
CA GLY A 1174 29.19 40.88 -4.23
C GLY A 1174 29.43 40.12 -2.94
N GLY A 1175 30.22 39.03 -2.95
CA GLY A 1175 30.61 38.33 -1.71
C GLY A 1175 31.54 39.16 -0.81
N HIS A 1176 32.48 39.92 -1.40
CA HIS A 1176 33.34 40.84 -0.66
C HIS A 1176 32.55 42.03 -0.14
N THR A 1177 31.68 42.61 -0.99
CA THR A 1177 30.78 43.69 -0.60
C THR A 1177 29.89 43.28 0.57
N ALA A 1178 29.29 42.09 0.52
CA ALA A 1178 28.47 41.56 1.62
C ALA A 1178 29.28 41.41 2.92
N ALA A 1179 30.50 40.85 2.84
CA ALA A 1179 31.38 40.70 4.00
C ALA A 1179 31.78 42.05 4.65
N GLY A 1180 31.91 43.12 3.85
CA GLY A 1180 32.20 44.46 4.35
C GLY A 1180 30.98 45.21 4.92
N LEU A 1181 29.78 44.92 4.39
CA LEU A 1181 28.53 45.59 4.79
C LEU A 1181 27.77 44.88 5.92
N VAL A 1182 28.08 43.60 6.19
CA VAL A 1182 27.36 42.83 7.22
C VAL A 1182 27.56 43.46 8.60
N ARG A 1183 26.46 43.73 9.28
CA ARG A 1183 26.45 44.20 10.66
C ARG A 1183 26.61 43.03 11.61
N MET A 1184 27.57 43.14 12.53
CA MET A 1184 27.62 42.23 13.67
C MET A 1184 26.45 42.53 14.62
N PRO A 1185 25.77 41.49 15.14
CA PRO A 1185 24.67 41.69 16.10
C PRO A 1185 25.14 42.52 17.29
N PHE A 1186 24.42 43.59 17.61
CA PHE A 1186 24.75 44.42 18.77
C PHE A 1186 24.42 43.66 20.07
N ARG A 1187 25.27 43.80 21.09
CA ARG A 1187 25.05 43.22 22.42
C ARG A 1187 25.41 44.22 23.51
N ILE A 1188 24.53 44.35 24.51
CA ILE A 1188 24.77 45.09 25.75
C ILE A 1188 24.46 44.20 26.95
N ALA A 1189 25.10 44.42 28.08
CA ALA A 1189 24.83 43.66 29.30
C ALA A 1189 24.71 44.58 30.51
N ILE A 1190 23.77 44.26 31.40
CA ILE A 1190 23.54 44.95 32.68
C ILE A 1190 23.97 44.01 33.81
N HIS A 1191 24.76 44.48 34.76
CA HIS A 1191 25.19 43.67 35.89
C HIS A 1191 24.04 43.49 36.89
N ALA A 1192 23.89 42.30 37.46
CA ALA A 1192 22.75 42.00 38.30
C ALA A 1192 22.72 42.76 39.64
N SER A 1193 23.87 43.28 40.11
CA SER A 1193 23.90 44.14 41.32
C SER A 1193 23.06 45.40 41.17
N ASP A 1194 22.96 45.93 39.95
CA ASP A 1194 22.29 47.20 39.67
C ASP A 1194 20.77 47.04 39.71
N LEU A 1195 20.28 45.80 39.59
CA LEU A 1195 18.85 45.45 39.48
C LEU A 1195 18.19 45.07 40.81
N VAL A 1196 18.89 45.21 41.94
CA VAL A 1196 18.41 44.77 43.26
C VAL A 1196 18.63 45.87 44.30
N ALA A 1197 17.68 46.04 45.24
CA ALA A 1197 17.76 47.04 46.30
C ALA A 1197 18.99 46.84 47.23
N PRO A 1198 19.68 47.90 47.69
CA PRO A 1198 20.79 47.78 48.63
C PRO A 1198 20.41 47.16 50.00
N GLN A 1199 19.12 47.25 50.40
CA GLN A 1199 18.66 46.95 51.75
C GLN A 1199 17.98 45.57 51.94
N THR A 1200 17.80 44.77 50.89
CA THR A 1200 17.11 43.44 50.96
C THR A 1200 18.00 42.30 51.48
N LEU A 1201 19.07 42.61 52.21
CA LEU A 1201 20.02 41.62 52.76
C LEU A 1201 20.01 41.68 54.30
N GLY A 1202 19.05 40.97 54.90
CA GLY A 1202 19.20 40.46 56.27
C GLY A 1202 20.06 39.18 56.26
N ALA A 1203 20.99 39.09 57.21
CA ALA A 1203 22.07 38.11 57.26
C ALA A 1203 21.66 36.63 57.19
N SER A 1204 22.19 35.89 56.23
CA SER A 1204 22.65 34.51 56.43
C SER A 1204 23.84 34.23 55.51
N ALA A 1205 25.03 34.60 55.99
CA ALA A 1205 26.28 33.97 55.61
C ALA A 1205 26.68 33.03 56.76
#